data_AF-A0ABD6HTK6-F1
#
_entry.id   AF-A0ABD6HTK6-F1
#
_cell.length_a   1.000
_cell.length_b   1.000
_cell.length_c   1.000
_cell.angle_alpha   90.00
_cell.angle_beta   90.00
_cell.angle_gamma   90.00
#
_symmetry.space_group_name_H-M   'P 1'
#
loop_
_entity.id
_entity.type
_entity.pdbx_description
1 polymer ?
#
loop_
_entity_poly.entity_id
_entity_poly.type
_entity_poly.pdbx_seq_one_letter_code
_entity_poly.pdbx_strand_id
1 'polypeptide(L)'
;MLICLTAIGGAQASSYIENGQAGDPASWRSSEFNAEWGLGAIHADQAYAAGYTGKGIKLGIFDQPVYAKHPEFAGENKVINLVTEGIREYTDPYIPVKKGDAFRYDGTPSVDSDGTLGSHGTHVGGIAAGSRDGGAMHGVAFNAQIISAENGDPGPEDGIILGNDGAVYKAGWDALVASGARIINNSWGIGITDKFAKGGKNPAYPHFTVDDAQKQFDQIKQILGTNPGGAYQGAIDAARSGVVTIFAAGNDYNLNNPDAMAGLAYFVPEIAPNWLSVASLQDPTNTGDYSISTFSSRCGYTASFCVSAPGSRVYSSVIEGTSLENLTTGYAKYSGTSMAAPHVAGSVAVLMERFPYLSGAQVAEVLKTTATDMGAPGIDALYGWGMINLGKAINGPGMLVTAEDIPAEFRIPDPTGVAYGPTQFVVDLPGVGAVLDKGKPTERVCSDVLCGLDFWSNDISGHGGLTKQGIGTLVLTGNNTYAGPTLVNQGRLAINGSVTSDVSVQNGGIVGGSGTVGSLTARRGGTVAPGNSIGTLNVAGNVSFEPGSRYAVEVGPNGQSDRIQSSGAATIGGGEVAVTLENSSNLLTQSEVRSLLGQQYTILSAQQGVSGQFDAVAPNYLFLGTGLSYQPNGVTLSVGRNGTSFASVAQTANERAVAAAADALAAGNPVYESLLSSGSAGEARQAFRQLSGQIHADIASALVNDSRYLREALNGRLRQAEGLASSSAIKADEDGAWAQLLGAWDHASGDANATGYQASTYGVLVGLDSAAAADWRLGVATGYTRTSLHGGYGSKADSDNYHLAAYGDKQFGALALRGGAGYTWHRIDTKRSVNYGMQSDRDTAKYSARTEQLFAEAGYSVKGEWLNLEPFVNLAYVNFENNGIAESGGAAALRGDKQHTDATVSTLGLRADTEWQVSPGTTVALRSELGWQHQYGGLERGTGLRFNGGNAPFVVDSVPVSRDGMVLKAGAEVAVNENASLSLGYGGLLSQNHQDNSVNAGFTWRF
;
A
#
# COMPACT_ATOMS: atom_id res chain seq x y z
N MET A 1 -19.14 -57.21 -68.54
CA MET A 1 -19.39 -55.76 -68.66
C MET A 1 -19.28 -55.18 -67.26
N LEU A 2 -18.15 -54.57 -66.87
CA LEU A 2 -17.78 -53.14 -67.05
C LEU A 2 -18.83 -52.23 -66.37
N ILE A 3 -18.57 -51.36 -65.39
CA ILE A 3 -17.42 -50.44 -65.14
C ILE A 3 -17.27 -50.05 -63.64
N CYS A 4 -16.02 -49.73 -63.25
CA CYS A 4 -15.54 -49.11 -62.01
C CYS A 4 -16.19 -47.77 -61.64
N LEU A 5 -16.19 -47.43 -60.34
CA LEU A 5 -15.76 -46.09 -59.91
C LEU A 5 -15.22 -46.11 -58.47
N THR A 6 -13.99 -45.60 -58.39
CA THR A 6 -13.06 -45.49 -57.28
C THR A 6 -13.48 -44.43 -56.27
N ALA A 7 -13.55 -44.80 -54.99
CA ALA A 7 -13.54 -43.85 -53.88
C ALA A 7 -12.07 -43.58 -53.51
N ILE A 8 -11.56 -42.40 -53.91
CA ILE A 8 -10.30 -41.87 -53.40
C ILE A 8 -10.65 -41.09 -52.13
N GLY A 9 -10.19 -41.59 -50.99
CA GLY A 9 -10.24 -40.86 -49.74
C GLY A 9 -9.37 -39.61 -49.83
N GLY A 10 -9.98 -38.44 -49.65
CA GLY A 10 -9.23 -37.24 -49.34
C GLY A 10 -8.62 -37.39 -47.95
N ALA A 11 -7.31 -37.65 -47.88
CA ALA A 11 -6.57 -37.45 -46.65
C ALA A 11 -6.59 -35.95 -46.35
N GLN A 12 -7.37 -35.53 -45.35
CA GLN A 12 -7.13 -34.26 -44.70
C GLN A 12 -5.70 -34.33 -44.13
N ALA A 13 -4.83 -33.43 -44.58
CA ALA A 13 -3.51 -33.26 -43.97
C ALA A 13 -3.71 -33.09 -42.46
N SER A 14 -3.03 -33.91 -41.66
CA SER A 14 -3.04 -33.74 -40.21
C SER A 14 -2.53 -32.33 -39.90
N SER A 15 -3.23 -31.60 -39.04
CA SER A 15 -2.74 -30.32 -38.51
C SER A 15 -1.32 -30.49 -37.96
N TYR A 16 -0.38 -29.64 -38.38
CA TYR A 16 0.97 -29.59 -37.82
C TYR A 16 0.90 -29.53 -36.29
N ILE A 17 1.76 -30.30 -35.64
CA ILE A 17 1.90 -30.31 -34.18
C ILE A 17 3.27 -29.70 -33.87
N GLU A 18 3.26 -28.54 -33.22
CA GLU A 18 4.50 -27.92 -32.72
C GLU A 18 5.14 -28.83 -31.66
N ASN A 19 6.42 -29.13 -31.85
CA ASN A 19 7.19 -29.98 -30.94
C ASN A 19 8.11 -29.17 -30.01
N GLY A 20 8.29 -27.87 -30.29
CA GLY A 20 9.00 -26.92 -29.45
C GLY A 20 8.37 -26.80 -28.06
N GLN A 21 9.23 -26.87 -27.04
CA GLN A 21 8.89 -26.77 -25.63
C GLN A 21 9.34 -25.40 -25.10
N ALA A 22 8.50 -24.76 -24.29
CA ALA A 22 8.86 -23.50 -23.63
C ALA A 22 10.08 -23.71 -22.71
N GLY A 23 11.05 -22.79 -22.78
CA GLY A 23 12.28 -22.82 -21.98
C GLY A 23 13.34 -23.82 -22.44
N ASP A 24 13.11 -24.61 -23.51
CA ASP A 24 14.10 -25.55 -24.07
C ASP A 24 14.44 -25.21 -25.52
N PRO A 25 15.47 -24.39 -25.79
CA PRO A 25 15.88 -24.04 -27.16
C PRO A 25 16.20 -25.24 -28.05
N ALA A 26 16.71 -26.34 -27.50
CA ALA A 26 17.08 -27.51 -28.31
C ALA A 26 15.85 -28.16 -28.96
N SER A 27 14.71 -28.14 -28.27
CA SER A 27 13.43 -28.67 -28.80
C SER A 27 12.90 -27.94 -30.04
N TRP A 28 13.35 -26.70 -30.28
CA TRP A 28 12.91 -25.90 -31.43
C TRP A 28 13.69 -26.19 -32.72
N ARG A 29 14.80 -26.94 -32.64
CA ARG A 29 15.68 -27.29 -33.76
C ARG A 29 15.16 -28.48 -34.57
N SER A 30 13.95 -28.34 -35.13
CA SER A 30 13.33 -29.32 -36.04
C SER A 30 14.11 -29.47 -37.36
N SER A 31 13.76 -30.45 -38.21
CA SER A 31 14.31 -30.56 -39.56
C SER A 31 14.08 -29.28 -40.38
N GLU A 32 12.90 -28.68 -40.22
CA GLU A 32 12.49 -27.42 -40.83
C GLU A 32 13.37 -26.24 -40.36
N PHE A 33 13.65 -26.14 -39.05
CA PHE A 33 14.59 -25.14 -38.49
C PHE A 33 16.01 -25.33 -39.04
N ASN A 34 16.50 -26.57 -39.08
CA ASN A 34 17.87 -26.87 -39.53
C ASN A 34 18.04 -26.81 -41.06
N ALA A 35 16.97 -26.62 -41.82
CA ALA A 35 17.02 -26.50 -43.28
C ALA A 35 17.71 -25.19 -43.72
N GLU A 36 17.64 -24.15 -42.88
CA GLU A 36 18.27 -22.86 -43.05
C GLU A 36 19.26 -22.65 -41.89
N TRP A 37 20.54 -22.43 -42.20
CA TRP A 37 21.61 -22.40 -41.18
C TRP A 37 21.62 -21.10 -40.37
N GLY A 38 21.13 -20.02 -40.98
CA GLY A 38 21.06 -18.68 -40.41
C GLY A 38 20.21 -18.62 -39.15
N LEU A 39 19.10 -19.36 -39.07
CA LEU A 39 18.27 -19.47 -37.86
C LEU A 39 19.10 -19.89 -36.62
N GLY A 40 19.98 -20.88 -36.79
CA GLY A 40 20.90 -21.32 -35.75
C GLY A 40 22.00 -20.31 -35.46
N ALA A 41 22.54 -19.66 -36.49
CA ALA A 41 23.62 -18.68 -36.36
C ALA A 41 23.21 -17.44 -35.55
N ILE A 42 21.96 -17.00 -35.71
CA ILE A 42 21.41 -15.84 -34.99
C ILE A 42 20.75 -16.21 -33.66
N HIS A 43 20.80 -17.49 -33.26
CA HIS A 43 20.17 -18.02 -32.04
C HIS A 43 18.64 -17.80 -31.96
N ALA A 44 17.94 -17.98 -33.08
CA ALA A 44 16.48 -17.80 -33.12
C ALA A 44 15.72 -18.81 -32.25
N ASP A 45 16.29 -20.01 -32.04
CA ASP A 45 15.77 -21.06 -31.17
C ASP A 45 15.56 -20.59 -29.72
N GLN A 46 16.42 -19.69 -29.22
CA GLN A 46 16.28 -19.12 -27.88
C GLN A 46 15.07 -18.19 -27.76
N ALA A 47 14.78 -17.41 -28.80
CA ALA A 47 13.59 -16.56 -28.84
C ALA A 47 12.30 -17.39 -28.91
N TYR A 48 12.30 -18.46 -29.70
CA TYR A 48 11.14 -19.35 -29.79
C TYR A 48 10.88 -20.07 -28.46
N ALA A 49 11.93 -20.56 -27.79
CA ALA A 49 11.81 -21.14 -26.46
C ALA A 49 11.29 -20.15 -25.40
N ALA A 50 11.57 -18.86 -25.58
CA ALA A 50 11.02 -17.79 -24.74
C ALA A 50 9.60 -17.34 -25.18
N GLY A 51 9.06 -17.92 -26.25
CA GLY A 51 7.69 -17.71 -26.72
C GLY A 51 7.53 -16.63 -27.81
N TYR A 52 8.61 -16.04 -28.31
CA TYR A 52 8.55 -14.94 -29.29
C TYR A 52 8.79 -15.46 -30.70
N THR A 53 7.90 -15.14 -31.63
CA THR A 53 7.82 -15.76 -32.97
C THR A 53 7.49 -14.74 -34.09
N GLY A 54 7.41 -13.46 -33.75
CA GLY A 54 6.95 -12.36 -34.60
C GLY A 54 5.44 -12.17 -34.61
N LYS A 55 4.71 -12.79 -33.69
CA LYS A 55 3.25 -12.82 -33.68
C LYS A 55 2.66 -11.40 -33.53
N GLY A 56 1.64 -11.11 -34.35
CA GLY A 56 0.94 -9.82 -34.31
C GLY A 56 1.72 -8.65 -34.93
N ILE A 57 2.90 -8.91 -35.50
CA ILE A 57 3.69 -7.90 -36.20
C ILE A 57 3.40 -7.95 -37.70
N LYS A 58 3.24 -6.76 -38.29
CA LYS A 58 3.19 -6.55 -39.74
C LYS A 58 4.59 -6.19 -40.24
N LEU A 59 5.17 -7.08 -41.02
CA LEU A 59 6.50 -6.94 -41.62
C LEU A 59 6.34 -6.61 -43.10
N GLY A 60 6.82 -5.44 -43.49
CA GLY A 60 6.83 -4.98 -44.88
C GLY A 60 7.97 -5.62 -45.68
N ILE A 61 7.67 -6.18 -46.86
CA ILE A 61 8.64 -6.57 -47.87
C ILE A 61 8.44 -5.65 -49.07
N PHE A 62 9.41 -4.78 -49.32
CA PHE A 62 9.41 -3.91 -50.50
C PHE A 62 10.42 -4.44 -51.52
N ASP A 63 9.92 -5.23 -52.45
CA ASP A 63 10.71 -6.08 -53.35
C ASP A 63 9.85 -6.48 -54.56
N GLN A 64 10.28 -7.45 -55.35
CA GLN A 64 9.38 -8.25 -56.20
C GLN A 64 8.20 -8.83 -55.39
N PRO A 65 7.08 -9.21 -56.03
CA PRO A 65 5.90 -9.64 -55.29
C PRO A 65 6.17 -10.95 -54.51
N VAL A 66 5.75 -10.98 -53.24
CA VAL A 66 5.71 -12.22 -52.45
C VAL A 66 4.51 -13.04 -52.93
N TYR A 67 4.74 -14.22 -53.50
CA TYR A 67 3.68 -15.06 -54.04
C TYR A 67 2.85 -15.71 -52.93
N ALA A 68 1.76 -15.06 -52.52
CA ALA A 68 0.91 -15.46 -51.39
C ALA A 68 0.33 -16.89 -51.46
N LYS A 69 0.26 -17.50 -52.66
CA LYS A 69 -0.24 -18.86 -52.86
C LYS A 69 0.84 -19.94 -52.69
N HIS A 70 2.08 -19.56 -52.40
CA HIS A 70 3.14 -20.50 -52.09
C HIS A 70 2.74 -21.31 -50.82
N PRO A 71 2.95 -22.65 -50.79
CA PRO A 71 2.59 -23.47 -49.63
C PRO A 71 3.18 -22.99 -48.29
N GLU A 72 4.43 -22.52 -48.32
CA GLU A 72 5.12 -21.87 -47.17
C GLU A 72 4.33 -20.70 -46.52
N PHE A 73 3.39 -20.09 -47.26
CA PHE A 73 2.55 -18.99 -46.77
C PHE A 73 1.09 -19.41 -46.60
N ALA A 74 0.81 -20.71 -46.48
CA ALA A 74 -0.53 -21.23 -46.29
C ALA A 74 -1.16 -20.71 -44.99
N GLY A 75 -2.03 -19.71 -45.12
CA GLY A 75 -2.74 -19.11 -44.00
C GLY A 75 -3.55 -17.91 -44.44
N GLU A 76 -4.75 -17.76 -43.88
CA GLU A 76 -5.57 -16.57 -44.15
C GLU A 76 -4.81 -15.33 -43.65
N ASN A 77 -4.61 -14.36 -44.54
CA ASN A 77 -3.88 -13.13 -44.26
C ASN A 77 -2.39 -13.29 -43.92
N LYS A 78 -1.75 -14.43 -44.24
CA LYS A 78 -0.30 -14.61 -44.02
C LYS A 78 0.53 -13.63 -44.85
N VAL A 79 0.18 -13.47 -46.12
CA VAL A 79 0.74 -12.49 -47.04
C VAL A 79 -0.39 -11.60 -47.55
N ILE A 80 -0.22 -10.28 -47.44
CA ILE A 80 -1.11 -9.28 -48.05
C ILE A 80 -0.29 -8.52 -49.09
N ASN A 81 -0.60 -8.74 -50.37
CA ASN A 81 -0.04 -7.94 -51.45
C ASN A 81 -0.84 -6.64 -51.58
N LEU A 82 -0.16 -5.51 -51.41
CA LEU A 82 -0.75 -4.18 -51.57
C LEU A 82 -0.90 -3.86 -53.05
N VAL A 83 -2.01 -3.23 -53.41
CA VAL A 83 -2.22 -2.73 -54.77
C VAL A 83 -1.67 -1.31 -54.87
N THR A 84 -0.70 -1.10 -55.75
CA THR A 84 -0.11 0.22 -56.03
C THR A 84 -0.27 0.56 -57.51
N GLU A 85 -0.64 1.79 -57.82
CA GLU A 85 -0.84 2.24 -59.20
C GLU A 85 -0.48 3.71 -59.36
N GLY A 86 -0.14 4.09 -60.59
CA GLY A 86 0.27 5.45 -60.90
C GLY A 86 0.81 5.59 -62.31
N ILE A 87 1.51 6.71 -62.54
CA ILE A 87 2.16 7.03 -63.82
C ILE A 87 3.67 7.10 -63.59
N ARG A 88 4.43 6.37 -64.41
CA ARG A 88 5.89 6.30 -64.33
C ARG A 88 6.54 7.66 -64.57
N GLU A 89 7.58 7.95 -63.79
CA GLU A 89 8.37 9.18 -63.90
C GLU A 89 9.67 8.99 -64.68
N TYR A 90 10.08 7.74 -64.93
CA TYR A 90 11.33 7.38 -65.58
C TYR A 90 11.15 6.48 -66.81
N THR A 91 12.04 6.65 -67.79
CA THR A 91 12.16 5.74 -68.93
C THR A 91 13.37 4.87 -68.68
N ASP A 92 13.14 3.58 -68.50
CA ASP A 92 14.18 2.63 -68.16
C ASP A 92 14.93 2.14 -69.42
N PRO A 93 16.27 2.16 -69.44
CA PRO A 93 17.04 1.70 -70.60
C PRO A 93 17.18 0.17 -70.70
N TYR A 94 16.88 -0.57 -69.64
CA TYR A 94 17.08 -2.02 -69.50
C TYR A 94 15.79 -2.83 -69.59
N ILE A 95 14.65 -2.25 -69.20
CA ILE A 95 13.33 -2.88 -69.33
C ILE A 95 12.35 -2.06 -70.19
N PRO A 96 11.34 -2.68 -70.84
CA PRO A 96 10.48 -2.01 -71.82
C PRO A 96 9.40 -1.12 -71.18
N VAL A 97 9.80 -0.15 -70.35
CA VAL A 97 8.91 0.82 -69.68
C VAL A 97 9.37 2.26 -69.95
N LYS A 98 8.41 3.18 -70.10
CA LYS A 98 8.67 4.59 -70.44
C LYS A 98 8.01 5.52 -69.43
N LYS A 99 8.61 6.71 -69.25
CA LYS A 99 7.98 7.81 -68.55
C LYS A 99 6.62 8.11 -69.17
N GLY A 100 5.60 8.23 -68.33
CA GLY A 100 4.21 8.43 -68.76
C GLY A 100 3.40 7.14 -68.91
N ASP A 101 4.03 5.97 -68.88
CA ASP A 101 3.30 4.70 -68.84
C ASP A 101 2.57 4.55 -67.51
N ALA A 102 1.35 4.01 -67.55
CA ALA A 102 0.65 3.60 -66.33
C ALA A 102 1.27 2.32 -65.77
N PHE A 103 1.39 2.24 -64.45
CA PHE A 103 1.73 1.00 -63.76
C PHE A 103 0.62 0.61 -62.80
N ARG A 104 0.48 -0.69 -62.58
CA ARG A 104 -0.36 -1.26 -61.53
C ARG A 104 0.25 -2.57 -61.07
N TYR A 105 0.56 -2.66 -59.79
CA TYR A 105 1.06 -3.86 -59.14
C TYR A 105 0.02 -4.38 -58.15
N ASP A 106 -0.23 -5.69 -58.17
CA ASP A 106 -1.26 -6.32 -57.33
C ASP A 106 -0.81 -7.64 -56.70
N GLY A 107 0.50 -7.91 -56.72
CA GLY A 107 1.07 -9.17 -56.24
C GLY A 107 1.14 -10.29 -57.27
N THR A 108 0.68 -10.05 -58.50
CA THR A 108 0.85 -11.01 -59.60
C THR A 108 2.32 -11.07 -60.02
N PRO A 109 2.98 -12.25 -60.01
CA PRO A 109 4.36 -12.37 -60.46
C PRO A 109 4.58 -11.87 -61.89
N SER A 110 5.62 -11.06 -62.07
CA SER A 110 6.07 -10.55 -63.35
C SER A 110 7.27 -11.36 -63.87
N VAL A 111 7.57 -11.24 -65.16
CA VAL A 111 8.72 -11.91 -65.79
C VAL A 111 9.94 -10.99 -65.68
N ASP A 112 11.03 -11.53 -65.15
CA ASP A 112 12.31 -10.86 -64.99
C ASP A 112 13.09 -10.76 -66.31
N SER A 113 14.19 -10.00 -66.29
CA SER A 113 15.06 -9.80 -67.45
C SER A 113 15.68 -11.10 -67.99
N ASP A 114 15.75 -12.16 -67.18
CA ASP A 114 16.25 -13.47 -67.59
C ASP A 114 15.19 -14.36 -68.26
N GLY A 115 13.94 -13.87 -68.37
CA GLY A 115 12.82 -14.56 -68.99
C GLY A 115 12.08 -15.54 -68.06
N THR A 116 12.42 -15.57 -66.77
CA THR A 116 11.73 -16.37 -65.74
C THR A 116 10.83 -15.50 -64.85
N LEU A 117 9.90 -16.11 -64.12
CA LEU A 117 9.07 -15.38 -63.15
C LEU A 117 9.91 -14.91 -61.97
N GLY A 118 9.74 -13.63 -61.58
CA GLY A 118 10.46 -13.02 -60.48
C GLY A 118 10.23 -13.73 -59.15
N SER A 119 11.29 -14.34 -58.63
CA SER A 119 11.25 -15.22 -57.47
C SER A 119 11.86 -14.57 -56.21
N HIS A 120 12.53 -13.44 -56.39
CA HIS A 120 13.37 -12.83 -55.37
C HIS A 120 12.55 -12.43 -54.12
N GLY A 121 11.45 -11.70 -54.31
CA GLY A 121 10.58 -11.28 -53.21
C GLY A 121 9.96 -12.45 -52.44
N THR A 122 9.59 -13.53 -53.15
CA THR A 122 9.09 -14.77 -52.52
C THR A 122 10.18 -15.44 -51.66
N HIS A 123 11.45 -15.41 -52.10
CA HIS A 123 12.59 -15.92 -51.34
C HIS A 123 12.85 -15.09 -50.07
N VAL A 124 12.90 -13.77 -50.22
CA VAL A 124 13.06 -12.81 -49.11
C VAL A 124 11.93 -12.93 -48.09
N GLY A 125 10.67 -13.01 -48.56
CA GLY A 125 9.50 -13.19 -47.70
C GLY A 125 9.54 -14.48 -46.88
N GLY A 126 10.02 -15.59 -47.48
CA GLY A 126 10.21 -16.86 -46.80
C GLY A 126 11.24 -16.78 -45.67
N ILE A 127 12.38 -16.10 -45.90
CA ILE A 127 13.42 -15.93 -44.86
C ILE A 127 12.89 -15.10 -43.70
N ALA A 128 12.19 -14.00 -44.01
CA ALA A 128 11.70 -13.09 -42.97
C ALA A 128 10.61 -13.75 -42.13
N ALA A 129 9.62 -14.39 -42.78
CA ALA A 129 8.40 -14.83 -42.11
C ALA A 129 7.69 -16.01 -42.81
N GLY A 130 8.39 -16.95 -43.45
CA GLY A 130 7.82 -18.25 -43.86
C GLY A 130 7.16 -18.98 -42.69
N SER A 131 6.04 -19.66 -42.92
CA SER A 131 5.27 -20.30 -41.86
C SER A 131 6.02 -21.48 -41.27
N ARG A 132 5.87 -21.69 -39.96
CA ARG A 132 6.34 -22.92 -39.33
C ARG A 132 5.22 -23.94 -39.31
N ASP A 133 5.31 -24.93 -40.19
CA ASP A 133 4.24 -25.88 -40.48
C ASP A 133 4.73 -27.33 -40.62
N GLY A 134 6.01 -27.59 -40.32
CA GLY A 134 6.65 -28.89 -40.47
C GLY A 134 7.04 -29.19 -41.92
N GLY A 135 7.01 -28.18 -42.78
CA GLY A 135 7.37 -28.21 -44.18
C GLY A 135 8.88 -28.18 -44.42
N ALA A 136 9.28 -27.47 -45.47
CA ALA A 136 10.66 -27.50 -45.97
C ALA A 136 11.59 -26.54 -45.24
N MET A 137 11.09 -25.37 -44.83
CA MET A 137 11.81 -24.32 -44.11
C MET A 137 10.80 -23.50 -43.30
N HIS A 138 11.28 -22.55 -42.51
CA HIS A 138 10.43 -21.50 -41.96
C HIS A 138 11.24 -20.21 -41.81
N GLY A 139 10.57 -19.07 -41.73
CA GLY A 139 11.23 -17.77 -41.52
C GLY A 139 11.61 -17.51 -40.08
N VAL A 140 12.38 -16.44 -39.85
CA VAL A 140 12.77 -15.98 -38.49
C VAL A 140 11.54 -15.57 -37.68
N ALA A 141 10.62 -14.81 -38.29
CA ALA A 141 9.37 -14.36 -37.67
C ALA A 141 8.18 -15.14 -38.23
N PHE A 142 8.18 -16.46 -38.07
CA PHE A 142 7.23 -17.34 -38.74
C PHE A 142 5.74 -17.09 -38.40
N ASN A 143 5.42 -16.35 -37.33
CA ASN A 143 4.06 -15.92 -36.99
C ASN A 143 3.74 -14.45 -37.36
N ALA A 144 4.67 -13.73 -37.98
CA ALA A 144 4.41 -12.39 -38.50
C ALA A 144 3.55 -12.43 -39.78
N GLN A 145 2.81 -11.34 -40.01
CA GLN A 145 2.11 -11.09 -41.26
C GLN A 145 3.04 -10.35 -42.23
N ILE A 146 3.16 -10.86 -43.45
CA ILE A 146 3.91 -10.21 -44.52
C ILE A 146 2.99 -9.22 -45.22
N ILE A 147 3.40 -7.97 -45.32
CA ILE A 147 2.79 -6.96 -46.19
C ILE A 147 3.76 -6.72 -47.35
N SER A 148 3.38 -7.11 -48.56
CA SER A 148 4.25 -7.01 -49.74
C SER A 148 3.80 -5.84 -50.61
N ALA A 149 4.74 -4.96 -50.96
CA ALA A 149 4.57 -3.98 -52.02
C ALA A 149 5.60 -4.24 -53.11
N GLU A 150 5.19 -4.12 -54.37
CA GLU A 150 6.07 -4.32 -55.51
C GLU A 150 6.79 -3.03 -55.87
N ASN A 151 8.11 -3.07 -55.96
CA ASN A 151 8.94 -1.92 -56.37
C ASN A 151 9.12 -1.82 -57.89
N GLY A 152 8.69 -2.83 -58.65
CA GLY A 152 8.70 -2.81 -60.10
C GLY A 152 10.08 -2.88 -60.74
N ASP A 153 11.08 -3.27 -59.96
CA ASP A 153 12.50 -3.24 -60.29
C ASP A 153 13.06 -4.66 -60.54
N PRO A 154 13.74 -4.89 -61.68
CA PRO A 154 14.42 -6.16 -61.99
C PRO A 154 15.89 -6.25 -61.53
N GLY A 155 16.51 -5.22 -60.93
CA GLY A 155 17.88 -5.29 -60.43
C GLY A 155 18.64 -3.95 -60.39
N PRO A 156 19.90 -3.96 -59.90
CA PRO A 156 20.64 -2.72 -59.62
C PRO A 156 20.81 -1.82 -60.85
N GLU A 157 20.59 -0.53 -60.66
CA GLU A 157 20.47 0.49 -61.70
C GLU A 157 21.83 1.02 -62.17
N ASP A 158 22.91 0.28 -61.95
CA ASP A 158 24.29 0.61 -62.32
C ASP A 158 24.75 2.03 -61.92
N GLY A 159 24.22 2.58 -60.82
CA GLY A 159 24.50 3.94 -60.37
C GLY A 159 23.53 5.02 -60.86
N ILE A 160 22.42 4.67 -61.53
CA ILE A 160 21.45 5.61 -62.09
C ILE A 160 20.36 5.96 -61.06
N ILE A 161 20.46 7.16 -60.48
CA ILE A 161 19.56 7.65 -59.41
C ILE A 161 18.09 7.69 -59.84
N LEU A 162 17.80 8.02 -61.09
CA LEU A 162 16.43 8.07 -61.60
C LEU A 162 15.87 6.69 -61.99
N GLY A 163 16.72 5.65 -62.00
CA GLY A 163 16.33 4.26 -62.28
C GLY A 163 15.32 3.74 -61.27
N ASN A 164 15.48 4.15 -60.01
CA ASN A 164 14.45 4.05 -59.00
C ASN A 164 13.27 4.97 -59.33
N ASP A 165 12.30 4.48 -60.11
CA ASP A 165 11.15 5.28 -60.56
C ASP A 165 10.38 5.86 -59.38
N GLY A 166 10.53 7.18 -59.17
CA GLY A 166 10.03 7.85 -57.99
C GLY A 166 8.52 7.69 -57.75
N ALA A 167 7.70 7.53 -58.79
CA ALA A 167 6.26 7.33 -58.63
C ALA A 167 5.93 5.90 -58.16
N VAL A 168 6.60 4.89 -58.70
CA VAL A 168 6.42 3.49 -58.30
C VAL A 168 6.83 3.32 -56.84
N TYR A 169 8.04 3.75 -56.51
CA TYR A 169 8.58 3.57 -55.17
C TYR A 169 7.80 4.36 -54.12
N LYS A 170 7.38 5.59 -54.43
CA LYS A 170 6.57 6.39 -53.51
C LYS A 170 5.23 5.72 -53.21
N ALA A 171 4.56 5.17 -54.21
CA ALA A 171 3.29 4.46 -54.01
C ALA A 171 3.47 3.24 -53.08
N GLY A 172 4.55 2.48 -53.24
CA GLY A 172 4.87 1.35 -52.35
C GLY A 172 5.19 1.79 -50.92
N TRP A 173 6.03 2.81 -50.73
CA TRP A 173 6.33 3.38 -49.41
C TRP A 173 5.07 3.86 -48.70
N ASP A 174 4.27 4.69 -49.37
CA ASP A 174 3.05 5.26 -48.79
C ASP A 174 2.07 4.13 -48.39
N ALA A 175 1.93 3.09 -49.22
CA ALA A 175 1.05 1.96 -48.95
C ALA A 175 1.54 1.08 -47.79
N LEU A 176 2.84 0.78 -47.71
CA LEU A 176 3.42 0.00 -46.60
C LEU A 176 3.33 0.74 -45.26
N VAL A 177 3.57 2.06 -45.27
CA VAL A 177 3.39 2.88 -44.07
C VAL A 177 1.91 2.91 -43.67
N ALA A 178 1.00 3.11 -44.62
CA ALA A 178 -0.45 3.14 -44.37
C ALA A 178 -1.02 1.79 -43.89
N SER A 179 -0.37 0.66 -44.20
CA SER A 179 -0.80 -0.65 -43.68
C SER A 179 -0.52 -0.83 -42.19
N GLY A 180 0.26 0.08 -41.59
CA GLY A 180 0.75 -0.01 -40.21
C GLY A 180 1.93 -0.97 -40.06
N ALA A 181 2.69 -1.21 -41.14
CA ALA A 181 3.94 -1.96 -41.03
C ALA A 181 4.92 -1.14 -40.18
N ARG A 182 5.54 -1.79 -39.19
CA ARG A 182 6.52 -1.14 -38.30
C ARG A 182 7.96 -1.38 -38.74
N ILE A 183 8.15 -2.28 -39.69
CA ILE A 183 9.43 -2.72 -40.21
C ILE A 183 9.26 -2.90 -41.71
N ILE A 184 10.21 -2.41 -42.51
CA ILE A 184 10.22 -2.61 -43.95
C ILE A 184 11.61 -3.10 -44.37
N ASN A 185 11.64 -4.29 -44.97
CA ASN A 185 12.82 -4.88 -45.59
C ASN A 185 12.94 -4.46 -47.05
N ASN A 186 14.14 -4.07 -47.47
CA ASN A 186 14.44 -3.62 -48.82
C ASN A 186 15.69 -4.34 -49.35
N SER A 187 15.58 -4.86 -50.57
CA SER A 187 16.65 -5.60 -51.24
C SER A 187 17.08 -4.97 -52.57
N TRP A 188 16.74 -3.70 -52.76
CA TRP A 188 17.06 -2.88 -53.93
C TRP A 188 18.00 -1.74 -53.52
N GLY A 189 18.59 -1.04 -54.49
CA GLY A 189 19.60 -0.01 -54.25
C GLY A 189 19.65 1.00 -55.37
N ILE A 190 20.79 1.66 -55.54
CA ILE A 190 21.14 2.43 -56.75
C ILE A 190 22.18 1.62 -57.54
N GLY A 191 22.94 0.77 -56.84
CA GLY A 191 24.09 0.06 -57.36
C GLY A 191 25.31 0.97 -57.53
N ILE A 192 26.41 0.36 -57.96
CA ILE A 192 27.65 1.04 -58.30
C ILE A 192 28.01 0.77 -59.76
N THR A 193 28.64 1.74 -60.42
CA THR A 193 29.04 1.57 -61.82
C THR A 193 30.09 0.46 -61.99
N ASP A 194 30.12 -0.18 -63.16
CA ASP A 194 31.11 -1.19 -63.59
C ASP A 194 32.58 -0.86 -63.29
N LYS A 195 32.91 0.44 -63.23
CA LYS A 195 34.24 0.94 -62.85
C LYS A 195 34.71 0.36 -61.51
N PHE A 196 33.81 0.24 -60.54
CA PHE A 196 34.09 -0.21 -59.17
C PHE A 196 33.83 -1.71 -58.98
N ALA A 197 32.96 -2.31 -59.79
CA ALA A 197 32.66 -3.74 -59.76
C ALA A 197 33.91 -4.61 -60.05
N LYS A 198 34.83 -4.14 -60.90
CA LYS A 198 36.13 -4.80 -61.14
C LYS A 198 37.12 -4.64 -59.99
N GLY A 199 36.97 -3.59 -59.17
CA GLY A 199 37.87 -3.29 -58.05
C GLY A 199 37.52 -4.01 -56.76
N GLY A 200 36.25 -4.38 -56.56
CA GLY A 200 35.79 -5.04 -55.34
C GLY A 200 36.53 -6.33 -54.93
N LYS A 201 37.21 -7.01 -55.88
CA LYS A 201 38.02 -8.23 -55.63
C LYS A 201 39.51 -7.98 -55.45
N ASN A 202 40.03 -6.83 -55.87
CA ASN A 202 41.46 -6.60 -55.96
C ASN A 202 41.83 -5.21 -55.46
N PRO A 203 42.61 -5.10 -54.36
CA PRO A 203 42.98 -3.82 -53.77
C PRO A 203 43.73 -2.87 -54.71
N ALA A 204 44.28 -3.37 -55.83
CA ALA A 204 44.99 -2.56 -56.83
C ALA A 204 44.10 -1.70 -57.74
N TYR A 205 42.78 -1.82 -57.64
CA TYR A 205 41.81 -1.08 -58.45
C TYR A 205 40.98 -0.11 -57.59
N PRO A 206 40.32 0.91 -58.18
CA PRO A 206 39.46 1.82 -57.44
C PRO A 206 38.26 1.10 -56.79
N HIS A 207 37.97 1.46 -55.54
CA HIS A 207 36.81 0.97 -54.78
C HIS A 207 35.80 2.10 -54.58
N PHE A 208 34.54 1.75 -54.39
CA PHE A 208 33.47 2.67 -54.07
C PHE A 208 33.62 3.16 -52.62
N THR A 209 33.75 4.47 -52.46
CA THR A 209 34.05 5.13 -51.17
C THR A 209 32.87 5.95 -50.67
N VAL A 210 32.97 6.49 -49.44
CA VAL A 210 31.98 7.45 -48.92
C VAL A 210 31.88 8.71 -49.78
N ASP A 211 32.98 9.15 -50.42
CA ASP A 211 32.97 10.30 -51.33
C ASP A 211 32.18 10.01 -52.61
N ASP A 212 32.15 8.76 -53.06
CA ASP A 212 31.35 8.35 -54.22
C ASP A 212 29.87 8.20 -53.85
N ALA A 213 29.57 7.68 -52.66
CA ALA A 213 28.22 7.71 -52.09
C ALA A 213 27.71 9.16 -51.91
N GLN A 214 28.57 10.07 -51.46
CA GLN A 214 28.22 11.49 -51.36
C GLN A 214 27.82 12.09 -52.71
N LYS A 215 28.50 11.72 -53.81
CA LYS A 215 28.12 12.18 -55.17
C LYS A 215 26.76 11.63 -55.62
N GLN A 216 26.44 10.39 -55.27
CA GLN A 216 25.10 9.83 -55.50
C GLN A 216 24.06 10.61 -54.67
N PHE A 217 24.35 10.87 -53.39
CA PHE A 217 23.47 11.64 -52.53
C PHE A 217 23.28 13.10 -52.99
N ASP A 218 24.32 13.75 -53.51
CA ASP A 218 24.22 15.10 -54.06
C ASP A 218 23.22 15.20 -55.22
N GLN A 219 23.07 14.12 -56.00
CA GLN A 219 22.04 14.01 -57.04
C GLN A 219 20.66 13.74 -56.44
N ILE A 220 20.55 12.83 -55.48
CA ILE A 220 19.30 12.56 -54.74
C ILE A 220 18.75 13.84 -54.13
N LYS A 221 19.62 14.61 -53.48
CA LYS A 221 19.29 15.87 -52.80
C LYS A 221 18.65 16.89 -53.74
N GLN A 222 18.99 16.89 -55.03
CA GLN A 222 18.41 17.80 -56.01
C GLN A 222 16.96 17.46 -56.38
N ILE A 223 16.54 16.20 -56.17
CA ILE A 223 15.22 15.70 -56.55
C ILE A 223 14.32 15.39 -55.33
N LEU A 224 14.82 15.47 -54.10
CA LEU A 224 13.99 15.35 -52.89
C LEU A 224 12.82 16.35 -52.92
N GLY A 225 11.66 15.90 -52.46
CA GLY A 225 10.41 16.68 -52.50
C GLY A 225 9.75 16.79 -53.89
N THR A 226 10.28 16.12 -54.91
CA THR A 226 9.67 16.02 -56.26
C THR A 226 9.18 14.60 -56.54
N ASN A 227 8.31 14.41 -57.54
CA ASN A 227 7.85 13.07 -57.94
C ASN A 227 9.01 12.13 -58.32
N PRO A 228 10.01 12.53 -59.14
CA PRO A 228 11.18 11.68 -59.42
C PRO A 228 11.99 11.29 -58.19
N GLY A 229 12.00 12.11 -57.14
CA GLY A 229 12.69 11.80 -55.88
C GLY A 229 11.88 10.90 -54.93
N GLY A 230 10.71 10.41 -55.35
CA GLY A 230 9.76 9.71 -54.50
C GLY A 230 10.31 8.43 -53.84
N ALA A 231 11.26 7.73 -54.48
CA ALA A 231 11.91 6.56 -53.89
C ALA A 231 12.69 6.90 -52.61
N TYR A 232 13.45 7.99 -52.68
CA TYR A 232 14.31 8.48 -51.59
C TYR A 232 13.48 9.18 -50.52
N GLN A 233 12.56 10.05 -50.95
CA GLN A 233 11.70 10.80 -50.03
C GLN A 233 10.77 9.86 -49.25
N GLY A 234 10.21 8.83 -49.90
CA GLY A 234 9.37 7.83 -49.25
C GLY A 234 10.13 7.04 -48.16
N ALA A 235 11.37 6.63 -48.43
CA ALA A 235 12.22 5.96 -47.45
C ALA A 235 12.54 6.85 -46.24
N ILE A 236 12.86 8.13 -46.49
CA ILE A 236 13.10 9.14 -45.44
C ILE A 236 11.84 9.34 -44.59
N ASP A 237 10.68 9.49 -45.21
CA ASP A 237 9.42 9.75 -44.52
C ASP A 237 8.96 8.54 -43.70
N ALA A 238 9.15 7.32 -44.24
CA ALA A 238 8.91 6.08 -43.50
C ALA A 238 9.76 6.01 -42.22
N ALA A 239 11.07 6.22 -42.34
CA ALA A 239 11.95 6.20 -41.17
C ALA A 239 11.67 7.32 -40.16
N ARG A 240 11.32 8.54 -40.62
CA ARG A 240 10.86 9.64 -39.75
C ARG A 240 9.55 9.33 -39.03
N SER A 241 8.69 8.51 -39.62
CA SER A 241 7.44 8.09 -39.00
C SER A 241 7.60 7.05 -37.88
N GLY A 242 8.82 6.52 -37.69
CA GLY A 242 9.15 5.52 -36.67
C GLY A 242 9.15 4.07 -37.19
N VAL A 243 9.07 3.88 -38.51
CA VAL A 243 9.20 2.57 -39.15
C VAL A 243 10.68 2.21 -39.26
N VAL A 244 11.05 1.00 -38.83
CA VAL A 244 12.42 0.49 -38.97
C VAL A 244 12.65 0.07 -40.42
N THR A 245 13.55 0.78 -41.09
CA THR A 245 13.85 0.59 -42.50
C THR A 245 15.18 -0.14 -42.64
N ILE A 246 15.14 -1.31 -43.28
CA ILE A 246 16.28 -2.23 -43.38
C ILE A 246 16.67 -2.35 -44.84
N PHE A 247 17.95 -2.15 -45.15
CA PHE A 247 18.50 -2.23 -46.50
C PHE A 247 19.67 -3.20 -46.58
N ALA A 248 19.65 -4.04 -47.62
CA ALA A 248 20.82 -4.81 -48.02
C ALA A 248 21.99 -3.87 -48.35
N ALA A 249 23.21 -4.20 -47.90
CA ALA A 249 24.39 -3.34 -48.10
C ALA A 249 24.90 -3.28 -49.56
N GLY A 250 24.43 -4.15 -50.43
CA GLY A 250 24.90 -4.31 -51.81
C GLY A 250 25.73 -5.58 -52.03
N ASN A 251 25.86 -6.02 -53.28
CA ASN A 251 26.56 -7.25 -53.68
C ASN A 251 27.86 -6.94 -54.44
N ASP A 252 28.57 -5.91 -53.99
CA ASP A 252 29.68 -5.31 -54.73
C ASP A 252 31.07 -5.68 -54.18
N TYR A 253 31.17 -6.79 -53.44
CA TYR A 253 32.39 -7.27 -52.79
C TYR A 253 32.91 -6.40 -51.63
N ASN A 254 33.66 -7.04 -50.73
CA ASN A 254 33.95 -6.51 -49.38
C ASN A 254 34.97 -5.35 -49.32
N LEU A 255 35.55 -4.94 -50.45
CA LEU A 255 36.36 -3.72 -50.54
C LEU A 255 35.52 -2.47 -50.84
N ASN A 256 34.29 -2.65 -51.34
CA ASN A 256 33.37 -1.57 -51.68
C ASN A 256 32.44 -1.25 -50.50
N ASN A 257 32.18 0.04 -50.31
CA ASN A 257 31.20 0.53 -49.35
C ASN A 257 29.77 0.43 -49.92
N PRO A 258 28.73 0.49 -49.06
CA PRO A 258 27.35 0.54 -49.51
C PRO A 258 27.06 1.78 -50.36
N ASP A 259 26.13 1.68 -51.31
CA ASP A 259 25.67 2.83 -52.10
C ASP A 259 24.92 3.86 -51.22
N ALA A 260 24.57 5.00 -51.81
CA ALA A 260 23.90 6.08 -51.07
C ALA A 260 22.47 5.74 -50.61
N MET A 261 21.81 4.72 -51.18
CA MET A 261 20.51 4.26 -50.71
C MET A 261 20.68 3.45 -49.43
N ALA A 262 21.50 2.39 -49.49
CA ALA A 262 21.75 1.55 -48.32
C ALA A 262 22.34 2.35 -47.14
N GLY A 263 23.15 3.39 -47.43
CA GLY A 263 23.73 4.30 -46.45
C GLY A 263 23.03 5.64 -46.27
N LEU A 264 21.76 5.80 -46.69
CA LEU A 264 21.06 7.09 -46.71
C LEU A 264 21.05 7.82 -45.36
N ALA A 265 20.99 7.07 -44.26
CA ALA A 265 21.06 7.57 -42.89
C ALA A 265 22.34 8.33 -42.53
N TYR A 266 23.45 8.10 -43.24
CA TYR A 266 24.67 8.89 -43.07
C TYR A 266 24.51 10.33 -43.58
N PHE A 267 23.72 10.51 -44.64
CA PHE A 267 23.51 11.81 -45.28
C PHE A 267 22.26 12.54 -44.78
N VAL A 268 21.34 11.80 -44.15
CA VAL A 268 20.11 12.29 -43.53
C VAL A 268 20.10 11.84 -42.06
N PRO A 269 20.90 12.46 -41.17
CA PRO A 269 21.19 11.91 -39.86
C PRO A 269 19.95 11.62 -38.99
N GLU A 270 18.87 12.39 -39.15
CA GLU A 270 17.65 12.23 -38.38
C GLU A 270 16.90 10.89 -38.58
N ILE A 271 17.21 10.13 -39.65
CA ILE A 271 16.60 8.82 -39.89
C ILE A 271 17.43 7.66 -39.33
N ALA A 272 18.70 7.91 -38.98
CA ALA A 272 19.63 6.88 -38.53
C ALA A 272 19.14 6.02 -37.36
N PRO A 273 18.37 6.53 -36.37
CA PRO A 273 17.84 5.69 -35.31
C PRO A 273 16.91 4.57 -35.81
N ASN A 274 16.18 4.80 -36.91
CA ASN A 274 15.25 3.83 -37.50
C ASN A 274 15.80 3.16 -38.77
N TRP A 275 17.11 3.25 -39.04
CA TRP A 275 17.72 2.73 -40.27
C TRP A 275 18.77 1.66 -39.97
N LEU A 276 18.77 0.58 -40.75
CA LEU A 276 19.78 -0.47 -40.67
C LEU A 276 20.30 -0.86 -42.06
N SER A 277 21.62 -0.87 -42.23
CA SER A 277 22.28 -1.51 -43.38
C SER A 277 22.69 -2.94 -43.01
N VAL A 278 22.64 -3.88 -43.95
CA VAL A 278 22.90 -5.29 -43.66
C VAL A 278 23.95 -5.91 -44.58
N ALA A 279 25.10 -6.26 -43.99
CA ALA A 279 26.15 -7.04 -44.64
C ALA A 279 25.85 -8.54 -44.57
N SER A 280 26.33 -9.30 -45.56
CA SER A 280 26.09 -10.74 -45.68
C SER A 280 27.25 -11.57 -45.14
N LEU A 281 26.92 -12.57 -44.33
CA LEU A 281 27.84 -13.58 -43.82
C LEU A 281 27.76 -14.88 -44.63
N GLN A 282 28.90 -15.54 -44.74
CA GLN A 282 29.06 -16.80 -45.44
C GLN A 282 28.63 -18.00 -44.57
N ASP A 283 27.96 -18.96 -45.20
CA ASP A 283 27.65 -20.29 -44.65
C ASP A 283 28.94 -20.96 -44.16
N PRO A 284 29.05 -21.26 -42.84
CA PRO A 284 30.29 -21.76 -42.25
C PRO A 284 30.59 -23.22 -42.61
N THR A 285 29.68 -23.96 -43.26
CA THR A 285 29.83 -25.41 -43.54
C THR A 285 31.15 -25.76 -44.23
N ASN A 286 31.69 -24.86 -45.05
CA ASN A 286 32.95 -25.07 -45.77
C ASN A 286 34.16 -24.33 -45.15
N THR A 287 33.94 -23.34 -44.30
CA THR A 287 35.00 -22.47 -43.74
C THR A 287 35.32 -22.75 -42.28
N GLY A 288 34.41 -23.39 -41.54
CA GLY A 288 34.53 -23.64 -40.09
C GLY A 288 34.15 -22.44 -39.22
N ASP A 289 34.33 -21.22 -39.72
CA ASP A 289 34.03 -19.96 -39.02
C ASP A 289 33.08 -19.06 -39.83
N TYR A 290 32.27 -18.25 -39.12
CA TYR A 290 31.50 -17.17 -39.73
C TYR A 290 32.43 -16.06 -40.22
N SER A 291 32.28 -15.64 -41.47
CA SER A 291 33.04 -14.56 -42.07
C SER A 291 32.20 -13.81 -43.10
N ILE A 292 32.61 -12.60 -43.48
CA ILE A 292 31.89 -11.83 -44.49
C ILE A 292 31.87 -12.59 -45.83
N SER A 293 30.70 -12.63 -46.47
CA SER A 293 30.56 -13.18 -47.82
C SER A 293 31.41 -12.37 -48.79
N THR A 294 32.16 -13.05 -49.66
CA THR A 294 33.08 -12.38 -50.60
C THR A 294 32.36 -11.41 -51.54
N PHE A 295 31.11 -11.70 -51.90
CA PHE A 295 30.26 -10.82 -52.71
C PHE A 295 29.64 -9.66 -51.93
N SER A 296 29.62 -9.69 -50.59
CA SER A 296 28.96 -8.66 -49.80
C SER A 296 29.73 -7.35 -49.90
N SER A 297 29.04 -6.24 -50.13
CA SER A 297 29.57 -4.95 -49.71
C SER A 297 29.80 -4.97 -48.20
N ARG A 298 30.87 -4.33 -47.73
CA ARG A 298 31.14 -4.19 -46.30
C ARG A 298 30.26 -3.10 -45.68
N CYS A 299 30.21 -3.01 -44.35
CA CYS A 299 29.51 -1.89 -43.70
C CYS A 299 30.15 -0.52 -44.02
N GLY A 300 31.48 -0.43 -44.06
CA GLY A 300 32.20 0.79 -44.44
C GLY A 300 31.79 2.00 -43.61
N TYR A 301 31.34 3.08 -44.27
CA TYR A 301 30.89 4.31 -43.59
C TYR A 301 29.54 4.17 -42.87
N THR A 302 28.79 3.10 -43.11
CA THR A 302 27.50 2.83 -42.43
C THR A 302 27.69 2.05 -41.13
N ALA A 303 28.93 1.74 -40.72
CA ALA A 303 29.25 0.86 -39.60
C ALA A 303 28.48 1.17 -38.30
N SER A 304 28.21 2.45 -37.98
CA SER A 304 27.46 2.83 -36.78
C SER A 304 25.96 2.47 -36.79
N PHE A 305 25.41 2.09 -37.94
CA PHE A 305 24.05 1.59 -38.13
C PHE A 305 23.99 0.35 -39.02
N CYS A 306 25.10 -0.38 -39.17
CA CYS A 306 25.18 -1.59 -39.95
C CYS A 306 25.32 -2.83 -39.06
N VAL A 307 24.63 -3.90 -39.42
CA VAL A 307 24.77 -5.22 -38.80
C VAL A 307 25.09 -6.26 -39.86
N SER A 308 25.63 -7.39 -39.44
CA SER A 308 25.88 -8.53 -40.32
C SER A 308 24.88 -9.65 -40.05
N ALA A 309 24.45 -10.35 -41.11
CA ALA A 309 23.51 -11.45 -40.99
C ALA A 309 23.76 -12.57 -42.03
N PRO A 310 23.26 -13.79 -41.80
CA PRO A 310 23.36 -14.91 -42.75
C PRO A 310 22.83 -14.55 -44.14
N GLY A 311 23.66 -14.66 -45.18
CA GLY A 311 23.22 -14.29 -46.53
C GLY A 311 23.82 -15.12 -47.67
N SER A 312 24.59 -16.17 -47.38
CA SER A 312 25.12 -17.10 -48.38
C SER A 312 24.39 -18.44 -48.29
N ARG A 313 23.99 -19.00 -49.43
CA ARG A 313 23.37 -20.34 -49.54
C ARG A 313 22.12 -20.50 -48.67
N VAL A 314 21.36 -19.41 -48.48
CA VAL A 314 20.15 -19.36 -47.67
C VAL A 314 19.03 -20.08 -48.40
N TYR A 315 18.46 -21.09 -47.76
CA TYR A 315 17.39 -21.93 -48.31
C TYR A 315 16.03 -21.30 -48.00
N SER A 316 15.22 -21.02 -49.02
CA SER A 316 13.90 -20.38 -48.86
C SER A 316 12.96 -20.69 -50.03
N SER A 317 11.70 -20.29 -49.88
CA SER A 317 10.62 -20.43 -50.87
C SER A 317 10.93 -19.72 -52.17
N VAL A 318 10.62 -20.35 -53.30
CA VAL A 318 10.76 -19.77 -54.65
C VAL A 318 9.54 -20.09 -55.49
N ILE A 319 9.30 -19.24 -56.49
CA ILE A 319 8.53 -19.63 -57.67
C ILE A 319 9.47 -19.92 -58.84
N GLU A 320 9.02 -20.79 -59.73
CA GLU A 320 9.69 -21.14 -60.97
C GLU A 320 8.68 -21.06 -62.13
N GLY A 321 9.17 -20.95 -63.36
CA GLY A 321 8.34 -20.83 -64.55
C GLY A 321 8.75 -19.62 -65.39
N THR A 322 8.14 -19.49 -66.56
CA THR A 322 8.38 -18.40 -67.53
C THR A 322 7.10 -17.62 -67.83
N SER A 323 5.98 -18.01 -67.23
CA SER A 323 4.65 -17.43 -67.39
C SER A 323 3.74 -17.88 -66.24
N LEU A 324 2.63 -17.18 -66.01
CA LEU A 324 1.66 -17.59 -64.98
C LEU A 324 1.02 -18.97 -65.27
N GLU A 325 1.02 -19.44 -66.51
CA GLU A 325 0.44 -20.73 -66.91
C GLU A 325 1.33 -21.93 -66.50
N ASN A 326 2.64 -21.74 -66.43
CA ASN A 326 3.61 -22.77 -66.04
C ASN A 326 4.29 -22.48 -64.69
N LEU A 327 3.69 -21.61 -63.88
CA LEU A 327 4.18 -21.28 -62.54
C LEU A 327 4.15 -22.53 -61.65
N THR A 328 5.30 -22.84 -61.05
CA THR A 328 5.44 -23.83 -59.98
C THR A 328 6.06 -23.22 -58.73
N THR A 329 5.79 -23.80 -57.57
CA THR A 329 6.35 -23.39 -56.28
C THR A 329 7.40 -24.38 -55.83
N GLY A 330 8.48 -23.92 -55.21
CA GLY A 330 9.59 -24.76 -54.79
C GLY A 330 10.46 -24.09 -53.72
N TYR A 331 11.66 -24.63 -53.52
CA TYR A 331 12.61 -24.09 -52.54
C TYR A 331 14.02 -24.13 -53.12
N ALA A 332 14.77 -23.03 -52.99
CA ALA A 332 16.11 -22.92 -53.53
C ALA A 332 17.06 -22.15 -52.61
N LYS A 333 18.36 -22.34 -52.85
CA LYS A 333 19.43 -21.65 -52.12
C LYS A 333 19.91 -20.43 -52.89
N TYR A 334 19.68 -19.23 -52.37
CA TYR A 334 20.23 -17.99 -52.94
C TYR A 334 21.33 -17.42 -52.03
N SER A 335 22.15 -16.56 -52.62
CA SER A 335 23.24 -15.87 -51.93
C SER A 335 23.19 -14.39 -52.30
N GLY A 336 23.16 -13.52 -51.29
CA GLY A 336 23.12 -12.07 -51.47
C GLY A 336 23.00 -11.34 -50.13
N THR A 337 23.30 -10.04 -50.09
CA THR A 337 22.88 -9.18 -48.98
C THR A 337 21.35 -9.08 -48.89
N SER A 338 20.65 -9.30 -50.00
CA SER A 338 19.20 -9.49 -50.07
C SER A 338 18.67 -10.68 -49.28
N MET A 339 19.49 -11.71 -49.03
CA MET A 339 19.12 -12.83 -48.15
C MET A 339 19.51 -12.54 -46.69
N ALA A 340 20.45 -11.62 -46.45
CA ALA A 340 20.85 -11.20 -45.10
C ALA A 340 19.85 -10.21 -44.47
N ALA A 341 19.40 -9.22 -45.24
CA ALA A 341 18.42 -8.23 -44.79
C ALA A 341 17.13 -8.85 -44.17
N PRO A 342 16.48 -9.86 -44.77
CA PRO A 342 15.27 -10.44 -44.19
C PRO A 342 15.50 -11.20 -42.87
N HIS A 343 16.72 -11.70 -42.60
CA HIS A 343 17.03 -12.24 -41.26
C HIS A 343 16.99 -11.14 -40.18
N VAL A 344 17.49 -9.95 -40.52
CA VAL A 344 17.40 -8.76 -39.65
C VAL A 344 15.94 -8.34 -39.51
N ALA A 345 15.18 -8.26 -40.60
CA ALA A 345 13.78 -7.86 -40.56
C ALA A 345 12.90 -8.79 -39.70
N GLY A 346 13.08 -10.11 -39.86
CA GLY A 346 12.40 -11.09 -39.02
C GLY A 346 12.85 -10.99 -37.55
N SER A 347 14.13 -10.77 -37.29
CA SER A 347 14.62 -10.57 -35.91
C SER A 347 14.03 -9.32 -35.26
N VAL A 348 13.94 -8.21 -35.99
CA VAL A 348 13.27 -6.98 -35.50
C VAL A 348 11.80 -7.25 -35.23
N ALA A 349 11.11 -8.06 -36.04
CA ALA A 349 9.71 -8.43 -35.80
C ALA A 349 9.55 -9.25 -34.52
N VAL A 350 10.42 -10.24 -34.29
CA VAL A 350 10.45 -10.99 -33.02
C VAL A 350 10.69 -10.05 -31.83
N LEU A 351 11.62 -9.09 -31.97
CA LEU A 351 11.91 -8.13 -30.91
C LEU A 351 10.76 -7.13 -30.68
N MET A 352 10.01 -6.76 -31.71
CA MET A 352 8.83 -5.90 -31.56
C MET A 352 7.67 -6.61 -30.85
N GLU A 353 7.58 -7.94 -30.95
CA GLU A 353 6.68 -8.75 -30.12
C GLU A 353 7.20 -8.81 -28.68
N ARG A 354 8.50 -9.09 -28.48
CA ARG A 354 9.16 -9.15 -27.16
C ARG A 354 9.10 -7.85 -26.39
N PHE A 355 9.21 -6.72 -27.09
CA PHE A 355 9.25 -5.38 -26.52
C PHE A 355 8.11 -4.53 -27.09
N PRO A 356 6.85 -4.85 -26.75
CA PRO A 356 5.69 -4.21 -27.37
C PRO A 356 5.62 -2.71 -27.08
N TYR A 357 6.26 -2.26 -26.00
CA TYR A 357 6.33 -0.88 -25.54
C TYR A 357 7.49 -0.06 -26.16
N LEU A 358 8.51 -0.71 -26.75
CA LEU A 358 9.64 0.00 -27.35
C LEU A 358 9.30 0.59 -28.72
N SER A 359 9.91 1.74 -29.02
CA SER A 359 9.87 2.34 -30.37
C SER A 359 10.72 1.55 -31.36
N GLY A 360 10.54 1.80 -32.66
CA GLY A 360 11.37 1.19 -33.71
C GLY A 360 12.86 1.41 -33.49
N ALA A 361 13.24 2.66 -33.20
CA ALA A 361 14.62 3.04 -32.96
C ALA A 361 15.26 2.28 -31.79
N GLN A 362 14.51 2.11 -30.69
CA GLN A 362 14.98 1.36 -29.53
C GLN A 362 15.13 -0.13 -29.84
N VAL A 363 14.24 -0.72 -30.63
CA VAL A 363 14.39 -2.12 -31.07
C VAL A 363 15.62 -2.28 -31.97
N ALA A 364 15.87 -1.33 -32.88
CA ALA A 364 17.07 -1.33 -33.71
C ALA A 364 18.35 -1.19 -32.85
N GLU A 365 18.34 -0.36 -31.80
CA GLU A 365 19.44 -0.24 -30.84
C GLU A 365 19.66 -1.54 -30.06
N VAL A 366 18.60 -2.18 -29.56
CA VAL A 366 18.70 -3.49 -28.89
C VAL A 366 19.35 -4.52 -29.81
N LEU A 367 18.94 -4.60 -31.08
CA LEU A 367 19.51 -5.54 -32.04
C LEU A 367 21.00 -5.27 -32.29
N LYS A 368 21.40 -4.01 -32.48
CA LYS A 368 22.79 -3.61 -32.71
C LYS A 368 23.68 -3.90 -31.51
N THR A 369 23.25 -3.47 -30.31
CA THR A 369 24.06 -3.56 -29.09
C THR A 369 24.19 -4.97 -28.52
N THR A 370 23.38 -5.90 -29.02
CA THR A 370 23.44 -7.31 -28.64
C THR A 370 24.06 -8.19 -29.70
N ALA A 371 24.46 -7.63 -30.86
CA ALA A 371 25.19 -8.36 -31.88
C ALA A 371 26.46 -9.01 -31.31
N THR A 372 26.79 -10.19 -31.84
CA THR A 372 28.05 -10.87 -31.59
C THR A 372 29.13 -10.13 -32.36
N ASP A 373 30.04 -9.51 -31.61
CA ASP A 373 31.21 -8.80 -32.14
C ASP A 373 32.03 -9.69 -33.08
N MET A 374 32.42 -9.14 -34.23
CA MET A 374 33.15 -9.85 -35.28
C MET A 374 34.24 -8.95 -35.83
N GLY A 375 35.42 -9.52 -36.12
CA GLY A 375 36.53 -8.77 -36.67
C GLY A 375 37.33 -8.04 -35.59
N ALA A 376 37.50 -6.73 -35.73
CA ALA A 376 38.18 -5.92 -34.73
C ALA A 376 37.24 -5.69 -33.54
N PRO A 377 37.75 -5.59 -32.28
CA PRO A 377 36.87 -5.38 -31.14
C PRO A 377 36.02 -4.11 -31.26
N GLY A 378 34.70 -4.28 -31.18
CA GLY A 378 33.72 -3.19 -31.31
C GLY A 378 33.33 -2.91 -32.76
N ILE A 379 32.79 -1.72 -33.01
CA ILE A 379 32.29 -1.36 -34.34
C ILE A 379 33.44 -1.29 -35.34
N ASP A 380 33.32 -2.02 -36.44
CA ASP A 380 34.32 -2.00 -37.51
C ASP A 380 33.75 -1.81 -38.92
N ALA A 381 34.64 -1.52 -39.87
CA ALA A 381 34.27 -1.25 -41.26
C ALA A 381 33.78 -2.48 -42.03
N LEU A 382 34.04 -3.71 -41.54
CA LEU A 382 33.71 -4.93 -42.26
C LEU A 382 32.33 -5.44 -41.85
N TYR A 383 32.11 -5.59 -40.54
CA TYR A 383 30.93 -6.21 -39.94
C TYR A 383 29.99 -5.22 -39.26
N GLY A 384 30.39 -3.96 -39.11
CA GLY A 384 29.60 -2.95 -38.38
C GLY A 384 29.55 -3.32 -36.91
N TRP A 385 28.35 -3.47 -36.36
CA TRP A 385 28.13 -3.97 -34.98
C TRP A 385 28.39 -5.47 -34.81
N GLY A 386 28.61 -6.22 -35.88
CA GLY A 386 28.81 -7.68 -35.84
C GLY A 386 27.57 -8.47 -36.27
N MET A 387 27.59 -9.78 -36.02
CA MET A 387 26.48 -10.68 -36.39
C MET A 387 25.30 -10.50 -35.45
N ILE A 388 24.08 -10.31 -35.97
CA ILE A 388 22.88 -10.23 -35.13
C ILE A 388 22.72 -11.47 -34.24
N ASN A 389 22.34 -11.25 -32.98
CA ASN A 389 22.17 -12.32 -31.99
C ASN A 389 20.81 -12.17 -31.31
N LEU A 390 19.80 -12.81 -31.88
CA LEU A 390 18.42 -12.71 -31.43
C LEU A 390 18.23 -13.30 -30.03
N GLY A 391 18.95 -14.38 -29.70
CA GLY A 391 18.95 -14.99 -28.36
C GLY A 391 19.46 -14.06 -27.26
N LYS A 392 20.47 -13.22 -27.55
CA LYS A 392 20.91 -12.17 -26.62
C LYS A 392 19.97 -10.97 -26.64
N ALA A 393 19.43 -10.59 -27.79
CA ALA A 393 18.58 -9.40 -27.96
C ALA A 393 17.26 -9.46 -27.16
N ILE A 394 16.65 -10.64 -27.00
CA ILE A 394 15.43 -10.81 -26.20
C ILE A 394 15.61 -10.53 -24.69
N ASN A 395 16.86 -10.38 -24.22
CA ASN A 395 17.19 -10.14 -22.81
C ASN A 395 17.38 -8.64 -22.47
N GLY A 396 17.10 -7.74 -23.42
CA GLY A 396 17.27 -6.29 -23.27
C GLY A 396 18.46 -5.76 -24.06
N PRO A 397 18.76 -4.45 -24.01
CA PRO A 397 19.94 -3.89 -24.68
C PRO A 397 21.24 -4.46 -24.10
N GLY A 398 22.33 -4.50 -24.89
CA GLY A 398 23.67 -4.81 -24.39
C GLY A 398 24.47 -3.56 -24.01
N MET A 399 23.97 -2.39 -24.39
CA MET A 399 24.66 -1.12 -24.24
C MET A 399 23.65 0.03 -24.39
N LEU A 400 23.84 1.13 -23.65
CA LEU A 400 23.11 2.38 -23.85
C LEU A 400 24.02 3.33 -24.61
N VAL A 401 23.72 3.55 -25.89
CA VAL A 401 24.68 4.12 -26.84
C VAL A 401 24.61 5.65 -26.85
N THR A 402 25.77 6.29 -27.00
CA THR A 402 25.89 7.70 -27.41
C THR A 402 26.90 7.83 -28.54
N ALA A 403 27.06 9.05 -29.08
CA ALA A 403 28.11 9.32 -30.06
C ALA A 403 29.52 9.01 -29.54
N GLU A 404 29.77 9.06 -28.23
CA GLU A 404 31.08 8.80 -27.62
C GLU A 404 31.52 7.35 -27.80
N ASP A 405 30.55 6.44 -27.84
CA ASP A 405 30.79 5.01 -28.02
C ASP A 405 31.09 4.61 -29.47
N ILE A 406 30.83 5.51 -30.42
CA ILE A 406 31.07 5.26 -31.84
C ILE A 406 32.49 5.74 -32.19
N PRO A 407 33.34 4.90 -32.82
CA PRO A 407 34.64 5.33 -33.32
C PRO A 407 34.51 6.54 -34.26
N ALA A 408 35.43 7.50 -34.15
CA ALA A 408 35.30 8.80 -34.82
C ALA A 408 35.20 8.67 -36.36
N GLU A 409 35.86 7.68 -36.94
CA GLU A 409 35.85 7.34 -38.36
C GLU A 409 34.50 6.80 -38.87
N PHE A 410 33.63 6.30 -37.98
CA PHE A 410 32.31 5.76 -38.31
C PHE A 410 31.16 6.65 -37.83
N ARG A 411 31.49 7.83 -37.29
CA ARG A 411 30.48 8.80 -36.87
C ARG A 411 29.78 9.42 -38.08
N ILE A 412 28.46 9.51 -37.98
CA ILE A 412 27.65 10.26 -38.94
C ILE A 412 27.97 11.74 -38.76
N PRO A 413 28.28 12.49 -39.84
CA PRO A 413 28.44 13.93 -39.81
C PRO A 413 27.13 14.62 -39.45
N ASP A 414 26.93 14.84 -38.15
CA ASP A 414 25.68 15.38 -37.64
C ASP A 414 25.93 16.57 -36.70
N PRO A 415 25.79 17.81 -37.20
CA PRO A 415 25.95 19.00 -36.39
C PRO A 415 24.80 19.20 -35.37
N THR A 416 23.71 18.43 -35.50
CA THR A 416 22.51 18.55 -34.65
C THR A 416 22.45 17.51 -33.54
N GLY A 417 23.24 16.44 -33.62
CA GLY A 417 23.36 15.39 -32.59
C GLY A 417 22.16 14.44 -32.49
N VAL A 418 21.34 14.34 -33.54
CA VAL A 418 20.13 13.50 -33.63
C VAL A 418 20.40 12.06 -34.09
N ALA A 419 21.53 11.80 -34.77
CA ALA A 419 21.84 10.53 -35.42
C ALA A 419 21.88 9.32 -34.48
N TYR A 420 22.29 9.58 -33.23
CA TYR A 420 22.42 8.57 -32.18
C TYR A 420 21.31 8.64 -31.15
N GLY A 421 20.23 9.39 -31.44
CA GLY A 421 19.12 9.55 -30.53
C GLY A 421 19.48 10.30 -29.23
N PRO A 422 18.57 10.26 -28.24
CA PRO A 422 18.83 10.87 -26.93
C PRO A 422 19.91 10.10 -26.17
N THR A 423 20.68 10.81 -25.33
CA THR A 423 21.68 10.18 -24.43
C THR A 423 21.05 9.38 -23.28
N GLN A 424 19.72 9.35 -23.21
CA GLN A 424 18.94 8.57 -22.25
C GLN A 424 18.11 7.54 -23.02
N PHE A 425 18.33 6.26 -22.71
CA PHE A 425 17.42 5.21 -23.13
C PHE A 425 16.16 5.26 -22.25
N VAL A 426 15.04 5.68 -22.84
CA VAL A 426 13.79 5.87 -22.10
C VAL A 426 12.94 4.60 -22.14
N VAL A 427 12.84 3.90 -21.02
CA VAL A 427 11.95 2.76 -20.83
C VAL A 427 10.61 3.27 -20.30
N ASP A 428 9.64 3.40 -21.19
CA ASP A 428 8.26 3.71 -20.84
C ASP A 428 7.42 2.44 -20.76
N LEU A 429 7.06 2.03 -19.53
CA LEU A 429 6.15 0.92 -19.28
C LEU A 429 4.78 1.48 -18.87
N PRO A 430 3.89 1.77 -19.83
CA PRO A 430 2.66 2.52 -19.56
C PRO A 430 1.53 1.67 -18.96
N GLY A 431 1.72 0.35 -18.84
CA GLY A 431 0.69 -0.59 -18.40
C GLY A 431 -0.14 -1.17 -19.55
N VAL A 432 -0.89 -2.23 -19.22
CA VAL A 432 -1.75 -2.95 -20.17
C VAL A 432 -2.92 -2.05 -20.61
N GLY A 433 -3.17 -1.99 -21.92
CA GLY A 433 -4.24 -1.22 -22.53
C GLY A 433 -3.83 0.19 -22.97
N ALA A 434 -2.59 0.61 -22.75
CA ALA A 434 -2.10 1.90 -23.19
C ALA A 434 -2.00 1.99 -24.72
N VAL A 435 -2.35 3.15 -25.30
CA VAL A 435 -2.16 3.43 -26.73
C VAL A 435 -0.77 4.04 -26.93
N LEU A 436 0.07 3.35 -27.72
CA LEU A 436 1.42 3.76 -28.08
C LEU A 436 1.43 4.43 -29.45
N ASP A 437 2.41 5.30 -29.69
CA ASP A 437 2.62 5.96 -30.99
C ASP A 437 1.36 6.67 -31.53
N LYS A 438 0.55 7.23 -30.63
CA LYS A 438 -0.73 7.85 -30.95
C LYS A 438 -0.60 8.88 -32.08
N GLY A 439 -1.41 8.75 -33.12
CA GLY A 439 -1.42 9.60 -34.31
C GLY A 439 -0.32 9.31 -35.33
N LYS A 440 0.54 8.31 -35.08
CA LYS A 440 1.50 7.81 -36.08
C LYS A 440 0.95 6.58 -36.81
N PRO A 441 1.49 6.23 -37.99
CA PRO A 441 1.17 4.99 -38.68
C PRO A 441 1.45 3.72 -37.84
N THR A 442 2.34 3.81 -36.85
CA THR A 442 2.71 2.72 -35.94
C THR A 442 1.86 2.66 -34.66
N GLU A 443 0.74 3.41 -34.60
CA GLU A 443 -0.18 3.41 -33.46
C GLU A 443 -0.66 2.00 -33.12
N ARG A 444 -0.61 1.64 -31.84
CA ARG A 444 -1.00 0.30 -31.35
C ARG A 444 -1.44 0.33 -29.89
N VAL A 445 -2.12 -0.72 -29.44
CA VAL A 445 -2.45 -0.93 -28.03
C VAL A 445 -1.44 -1.89 -27.41
N CYS A 446 -0.83 -1.51 -26.29
CA CYS A 446 0.07 -2.36 -25.52
C CYS A 446 -0.77 -3.35 -24.68
N SER A 447 -1.08 -4.52 -25.25
CA SER A 447 -1.96 -5.52 -24.61
C SER A 447 -1.23 -6.59 -23.78
N ASP A 448 0.10 -6.62 -23.83
CA ASP A 448 0.91 -7.65 -23.19
C ASP A 448 1.20 -7.31 -21.72
N VAL A 449 1.38 -8.32 -20.86
CA VAL A 449 1.81 -8.13 -19.47
C VAL A 449 3.17 -7.43 -19.36
N LEU A 450 4.03 -7.59 -20.38
CA LEU A 450 5.31 -6.92 -20.51
C LEU A 450 5.20 -5.39 -20.57
N CYS A 451 4.03 -4.85 -20.89
CA CYS A 451 3.74 -3.41 -20.81
C CYS A 451 3.68 -2.89 -19.36
N GLY A 452 3.50 -3.79 -18.38
CA GLY A 452 3.44 -3.49 -16.95
C GLY A 452 4.60 -4.05 -16.13
N LEU A 453 5.28 -5.11 -16.59
CA LEU A 453 6.45 -5.70 -15.92
C LEU A 453 7.40 -6.31 -16.95
N ASP A 454 8.65 -5.84 -17.00
CA ASP A 454 9.69 -6.44 -17.86
C ASP A 454 10.98 -6.73 -17.10
N PHE A 455 11.72 -7.73 -17.56
CA PHE A 455 12.99 -8.19 -17.01
C PHE A 455 14.08 -8.08 -18.08
N TRP A 456 15.16 -7.37 -17.76
CA TRP A 456 16.37 -7.32 -18.56
C TRP A 456 17.52 -7.98 -17.81
N SER A 457 18.15 -8.95 -18.48
CA SER A 457 19.18 -9.81 -17.90
C SER A 457 20.54 -9.66 -18.56
N ASN A 458 20.65 -8.89 -19.63
CA ASN A 458 21.94 -8.54 -20.21
C ASN A 458 22.75 -7.64 -19.28
N ASP A 459 24.08 -7.77 -19.37
CA ASP A 459 25.02 -6.78 -18.86
C ASP A 459 24.98 -5.56 -19.78
N ILE A 460 24.60 -4.39 -19.27
CA ILE A 460 24.43 -3.17 -20.05
C ILE A 460 25.60 -2.22 -19.83
N SER A 461 26.32 -1.88 -20.89
CA SER A 461 27.47 -0.96 -20.90
C SER A 461 27.18 0.37 -21.62
N GLY A 462 28.19 1.20 -21.88
CA GLY A 462 28.09 2.40 -22.73
C GLY A 462 28.06 3.73 -21.98
N HIS A 463 28.10 4.84 -22.72
CA HIS A 463 28.10 6.18 -22.12
C HIS A 463 26.69 6.76 -21.90
N GLY A 464 25.65 6.11 -22.44
CA GLY A 464 24.26 6.51 -22.26
C GLY A 464 23.76 6.25 -20.84
N GLY A 465 22.63 6.87 -20.49
CA GLY A 465 21.95 6.59 -19.21
C GLY A 465 20.55 6.02 -19.42
N LEU A 466 19.91 5.64 -18.31
CA LEU A 466 18.63 4.96 -18.30
C LEU A 466 17.57 5.85 -17.66
N THR A 467 16.47 6.08 -18.35
CA THR A 467 15.29 6.71 -17.77
C THR A 467 14.15 5.70 -17.69
N LYS A 468 13.69 5.38 -16.48
CA LYS A 468 12.49 4.56 -16.25
C LYS A 468 11.27 5.46 -16.02
N GLN A 469 10.25 5.31 -16.86
CA GLN A 469 8.96 5.99 -16.75
C GLN A 469 7.77 5.07 -17.06
N GLY A 470 6.55 5.59 -16.96
CA GLY A 470 5.33 4.79 -16.99
C GLY A 470 5.09 4.03 -15.68
N ILE A 471 3.84 3.62 -15.44
CA ILE A 471 3.40 3.02 -14.17
C ILE A 471 3.98 1.62 -13.90
N GLY A 472 4.51 0.94 -14.91
CA GLY A 472 5.02 -0.43 -14.82
C GLY A 472 6.36 -0.57 -14.10
N THR A 473 6.83 -1.82 -13.99
CA THR A 473 8.07 -2.20 -13.32
C THR A 473 9.12 -2.71 -14.31
N LEU A 474 10.33 -2.14 -14.27
CA LEU A 474 11.49 -2.71 -14.96
C LEU A 474 12.39 -3.38 -13.93
N VAL A 475 12.81 -4.63 -14.19
CA VAL A 475 13.74 -5.38 -13.36
C VAL A 475 15.07 -5.55 -14.10
N LEU A 476 16.17 -5.11 -13.50
CA LEU A 476 17.52 -5.29 -14.03
C LEU A 476 18.26 -6.36 -13.21
N THR A 477 18.68 -7.44 -13.86
CA THR A 477 19.42 -8.54 -13.20
C THR A 477 20.88 -8.64 -13.62
N GLY A 478 21.29 -8.00 -14.72
CA GLY A 478 22.68 -7.99 -15.19
C GLY A 478 23.61 -7.05 -14.41
N ASN A 479 24.90 -7.09 -14.77
CA ASN A 479 25.94 -6.20 -14.28
C ASN A 479 26.04 -4.96 -15.17
N ASN A 480 25.36 -3.89 -14.78
CA ASN A 480 25.22 -2.70 -15.62
C ASN A 480 26.29 -1.65 -15.28
N THR A 481 27.15 -1.38 -16.26
CA THR A 481 28.33 -0.51 -16.16
C THR A 481 28.20 0.78 -16.97
N TYR A 482 27.01 1.07 -17.50
CA TYR A 482 26.78 2.31 -18.25
C TYR A 482 27.04 3.56 -17.38
N ALA A 483 27.66 4.58 -17.99
CA ALA A 483 28.15 5.75 -17.29
C ALA A 483 27.11 6.87 -17.12
N GLY A 484 26.11 6.91 -18.00
CA GLY A 484 25.06 7.93 -17.92
C GLY A 484 24.15 7.74 -16.70
N PRO A 485 23.46 8.82 -16.26
CA PRO A 485 22.67 8.79 -15.05
C PRO A 485 21.48 7.82 -15.16
N THR A 486 21.07 7.25 -14.03
CA THR A 486 19.83 6.47 -13.91
C THR A 486 18.73 7.32 -13.29
N LEU A 487 17.68 7.59 -14.05
CA LEU A 487 16.53 8.39 -13.64
C LEU A 487 15.31 7.51 -13.48
N VAL A 488 14.67 7.53 -12.31
CA VAL A 488 13.40 6.85 -12.06
C VAL A 488 12.31 7.89 -11.96
N ASN A 489 11.66 8.17 -13.09
CA ASN A 489 10.64 9.21 -13.22
C ASN A 489 9.27 8.73 -12.75
N GLN A 490 8.92 7.47 -13.04
CA GLN A 490 7.64 6.89 -12.68
C GLN A 490 7.70 5.36 -12.63
N GLY A 491 6.83 4.76 -11.83
CA GLY A 491 6.75 3.31 -11.66
C GLY A 491 7.97 2.78 -10.91
N ARG A 492 8.23 1.48 -11.02
CA ARG A 492 9.32 0.83 -10.28
C ARG A 492 10.51 0.48 -11.17
N LEU A 493 11.72 0.80 -10.70
CA LEU A 493 12.97 0.22 -11.18
C LEU A 493 13.50 -0.70 -10.08
N ALA A 494 13.44 -2.01 -10.29
CA ALA A 494 13.98 -3.01 -9.38
C ALA A 494 15.37 -3.44 -9.85
N ILE A 495 16.39 -3.18 -9.05
CA ILE A 495 17.78 -3.50 -9.38
C ILE A 495 18.17 -4.72 -8.55
N ASN A 496 18.28 -5.87 -9.19
CA ASN A 496 18.65 -7.15 -8.58
C ASN A 496 20.07 -7.59 -8.97
N GLY A 497 20.62 -7.04 -10.05
CA GLY A 497 22.04 -7.14 -10.40
C GLY A 497 22.83 -5.95 -9.85
N SER A 498 23.56 -5.25 -10.71
CA SER A 498 24.25 -4.01 -10.35
C SER A 498 24.03 -2.88 -11.35
N VAL A 499 24.05 -1.64 -10.88
CA VAL A 499 24.08 -0.42 -11.68
C VAL A 499 25.16 0.49 -11.11
N THR A 500 26.22 0.74 -11.87
CA THR A 500 27.34 1.57 -11.39
C THR A 500 27.03 3.06 -11.32
N SER A 501 26.10 3.55 -12.16
CA SER A 501 25.72 4.95 -12.19
C SER A 501 24.88 5.37 -10.99
N ASP A 502 24.87 6.67 -10.73
CA ASP A 502 24.02 7.25 -9.70
C ASP A 502 22.54 7.16 -10.08
N VAL A 503 21.72 6.79 -9.10
CA VAL A 503 20.27 6.65 -9.23
C VAL A 503 19.56 7.83 -8.59
N SER A 504 18.76 8.54 -9.38
CA SER A 504 17.89 9.62 -8.90
C SER A 504 16.42 9.24 -9.05
N VAL A 505 15.72 9.18 -7.93
CA VAL A 505 14.30 8.83 -7.87
C VAL A 505 13.47 10.11 -7.81
N GLN A 506 12.69 10.35 -8.85
CA GLN A 506 11.84 11.54 -8.99
C GLN A 506 10.45 11.31 -8.39
N ASN A 507 9.61 12.35 -8.44
CA ASN A 507 8.22 12.28 -8.00
C ASN A 507 7.43 11.18 -8.74
N GLY A 508 6.90 10.21 -7.99
CA GLY A 508 6.16 9.06 -8.54
C GLY A 508 7.04 7.89 -8.98
N GLY A 509 8.37 8.05 -8.91
CA GLY A 509 9.33 6.98 -9.12
C GLY A 509 9.55 6.14 -7.85
N ILE A 510 9.84 4.86 -8.05
CA ILE A 510 10.17 3.90 -6.99
C ILE A 510 11.44 3.16 -7.40
N VAL A 511 12.50 3.22 -6.60
CA VAL A 511 13.64 2.30 -6.73
C VAL A 511 13.52 1.17 -5.73
N GLY A 512 13.84 -0.05 -6.13
CA GLY A 512 13.90 -1.20 -5.23
C GLY A 512 14.83 -2.29 -5.71
N GLY A 513 14.63 -3.51 -5.24
CA GLY A 513 15.47 -4.67 -5.56
C GLY A 513 16.59 -4.88 -4.52
N SER A 514 17.31 -5.99 -4.67
CA SER A 514 18.32 -6.44 -3.69
C SER A 514 19.77 -6.32 -4.18
N GLY A 515 19.98 -5.58 -5.27
CA GLY A 515 21.25 -5.43 -5.95
C GLY A 515 22.14 -4.33 -5.39
N THR A 516 23.04 -3.83 -6.23
CA THR A 516 23.95 -2.72 -5.92
C THR A 516 23.73 -1.55 -6.87
N VAL A 517 23.69 -0.33 -6.34
CA VAL A 517 23.64 0.93 -7.11
C VAL A 517 24.86 1.81 -6.81
N GLY A 518 25.11 2.83 -7.63
CA GLY A 518 26.08 3.91 -7.37
C GLY A 518 25.70 4.73 -6.14
N SER A 519 25.56 6.05 -6.26
CA SER A 519 24.89 6.86 -5.23
C SER A 519 23.37 6.81 -5.43
N LEU A 520 22.60 7.03 -4.36
CA LEU A 520 21.14 7.03 -4.39
C LEU A 520 20.58 8.34 -3.85
N THR A 521 19.79 9.04 -4.66
CA THR A 521 19.07 10.26 -4.23
C THR A 521 17.57 10.09 -4.41
N ALA A 522 16.84 10.08 -3.30
CA ALA A 522 15.38 10.14 -3.28
C ALA A 522 14.93 11.61 -3.20
N ARG A 523 14.35 12.11 -4.30
CA ARG A 523 13.86 13.49 -4.37
C ARG A 523 12.45 13.59 -3.78
N ARG A 524 11.92 14.80 -3.67
CA ARG A 524 10.53 15.04 -3.28
C ARG A 524 9.56 14.17 -4.11
N GLY A 525 8.75 13.37 -3.42
CA GLY A 525 7.79 12.42 -4.01
C GLY A 525 8.39 11.12 -4.55
N GLY A 526 9.71 10.95 -4.49
CA GLY A 526 10.40 9.71 -4.84
C GLY A 526 10.40 8.71 -3.68
N THR A 527 10.27 7.43 -4.01
CA THR A 527 10.23 6.34 -3.02
C THR A 527 11.42 5.39 -3.17
N VAL A 528 12.06 5.05 -2.07
CA VAL A 528 13.03 3.96 -1.99
C VAL A 528 12.37 2.78 -1.29
N ALA A 529 12.34 1.61 -1.91
CA ALA A 529 11.70 0.39 -1.42
C ALA A 529 12.63 -0.81 -1.66
N PRO A 530 13.67 -0.99 -0.82
CA PRO A 530 14.67 -2.05 -0.97
C PRO A 530 14.05 -3.45 -1.04
N GLY A 531 14.77 -4.37 -1.65
CA GLY A 531 14.37 -5.77 -1.73
C GLY A 531 13.27 -6.06 -2.75
N ASN A 532 12.88 -7.33 -2.76
CA ASN A 532 11.70 -7.86 -3.43
C ASN A 532 10.77 -8.50 -2.37
N SER A 533 10.71 -7.90 -1.17
CA SER A 533 10.06 -8.39 0.05
C SER A 533 10.64 -9.69 0.64
N ILE A 534 11.47 -9.69 1.68
CA ILE A 534 12.27 -8.61 2.29
C ILE A 534 13.68 -8.63 1.67
N GLY A 535 14.37 -7.48 1.55
CA GLY A 535 15.74 -7.48 1.05
C GLY A 535 16.60 -6.24 1.35
N THR A 536 17.89 -6.35 1.02
CA THR A 536 18.88 -5.28 1.20
C THR A 536 19.26 -4.67 -0.15
N LEU A 537 19.12 -3.35 -0.29
CA LEU A 537 19.67 -2.59 -1.41
C LEU A 537 21.03 -2.02 -1.01
N ASN A 538 22.06 -2.36 -1.77
CA ASN A 538 23.42 -1.89 -1.53
C ASN A 538 23.69 -0.61 -2.33
N VAL A 539 24.30 0.39 -1.69
CA VAL A 539 24.64 1.68 -2.30
C VAL A 539 26.15 1.88 -2.16
N ALA A 540 26.86 1.85 -3.29
CA ALA A 540 28.31 2.02 -3.31
C ALA A 540 28.73 3.46 -2.93
N GLY A 541 27.87 4.44 -3.24
CA GLY A 541 28.06 5.85 -2.91
C GLY A 541 27.23 6.31 -1.72
N ASN A 542 26.87 7.60 -1.74
CA ASN A 542 26.07 8.23 -0.70
C ASN A 542 24.57 7.96 -0.89
N VAL A 543 23.81 8.00 0.20
CA VAL A 543 22.34 8.03 0.20
C VAL A 543 21.86 9.40 0.60
N SER A 544 20.91 9.96 -0.14
CA SER A 544 20.27 11.23 0.20
C SER A 544 18.74 11.13 0.10
N PHE A 545 18.05 11.58 1.15
CA PHE A 545 16.59 11.75 1.17
C PHE A 545 16.26 13.24 1.27
N GLU A 546 15.61 13.79 0.25
CA GLU A 546 15.11 15.17 0.27
C GLU A 546 13.78 15.28 1.04
N PRO A 547 13.41 16.47 1.55
CA PRO A 547 12.11 16.69 2.17
C PRO A 547 10.93 16.26 1.28
N GLY A 548 10.02 15.47 1.84
CA GLY A 548 8.87 14.91 1.12
C GLY A 548 9.18 13.69 0.25
N SER A 549 10.37 13.10 0.37
CA SER A 549 10.65 11.74 -0.13
C SER A 549 10.06 10.67 0.80
N ARG A 550 10.02 9.41 0.34
CA ARG A 550 9.50 8.27 1.10
C ARG A 550 10.50 7.12 1.15
N TYR A 551 10.70 6.56 2.33
CA TYR A 551 11.43 5.31 2.51
C TYR A 551 10.43 4.20 2.91
N ALA A 552 10.11 3.30 1.99
CA ALA A 552 9.25 2.15 2.26
C ALA A 552 10.07 1.00 2.82
N VAL A 553 9.64 0.45 3.95
CA VAL A 553 10.33 -0.64 4.65
C VAL A 553 9.34 -1.76 4.94
N GLU A 554 9.55 -2.92 4.33
CA GLU A 554 8.88 -4.15 4.73
C GLU A 554 9.55 -4.73 5.98
N VAL A 555 8.75 -5.19 6.94
CA VAL A 555 9.22 -5.87 8.15
C VAL A 555 8.56 -7.24 8.30
N GLY A 556 9.28 -8.17 8.90
CA GLY A 556 8.81 -9.51 9.21
C GLY A 556 9.05 -9.87 10.68
N PRO A 557 8.56 -11.05 11.11
CA PRO A 557 8.92 -11.61 12.41
C PRO A 557 10.45 -11.87 12.48
N ASN A 558 10.99 -11.98 13.70
CA ASN A 558 12.42 -12.29 13.95
C ASN A 558 13.45 -11.21 13.53
N GLY A 559 13.03 -9.95 13.44
CA GLY A 559 13.96 -8.83 13.18
C GLY A 559 14.40 -8.69 11.72
N GLN A 560 13.76 -9.39 10.78
CA GLN A 560 13.99 -9.21 9.34
C GLN A 560 13.29 -7.93 8.86
N SER A 561 14.02 -7.10 8.11
CA SER A 561 13.47 -5.90 7.47
C SER A 561 14.17 -5.59 6.18
N ASP A 562 13.51 -4.81 5.34
CA ASP A 562 14.18 -4.12 4.26
C ASP A 562 15.29 -3.23 4.81
N ARG A 563 16.38 -3.15 4.06
CA ARG A 563 17.54 -2.38 4.48
C ARG A 563 18.22 -1.68 3.33
N ILE A 564 18.66 -0.45 3.59
CA ILE A 564 19.67 0.24 2.77
C ILE A 564 21.03 0.06 3.44
N GLN A 565 22.01 -0.40 2.67
CA GLN A 565 23.40 -0.51 3.11
C GLN A 565 24.30 0.34 2.21
N SER A 566 24.81 1.45 2.74
CA SER A 566 25.67 2.40 2.03
C SER A 566 27.13 2.32 2.50
N SER A 567 28.08 2.27 1.56
CA SER A 567 29.51 2.50 1.86
C SER A 567 29.89 3.98 1.96
N GLY A 568 28.99 4.88 1.55
CA GLY A 568 29.10 6.33 1.74
C GLY A 568 28.44 6.81 3.03
N ALA A 569 28.09 8.10 3.03
CA ALA A 569 27.30 8.76 4.08
C ALA A 569 25.80 8.73 3.72
N ALA A 570 24.95 8.81 4.74
CA ALA A 570 23.51 9.05 4.57
C ALA A 570 23.13 10.46 5.02
N THR A 571 22.51 11.23 4.13
CA THR A 571 21.98 12.57 4.41
C THR A 571 20.46 12.53 4.35
N ILE A 572 19.80 12.76 5.48
CA ILE A 572 18.34 12.68 5.61
C ILE A 572 17.82 14.09 5.87
N GLY A 573 17.41 14.79 4.81
CA GLY A 573 16.88 16.15 4.89
C GLY A 573 15.42 16.23 5.34
N GLY A 574 14.71 15.11 5.39
CA GLY A 574 13.30 14.98 5.76
C GLY A 574 12.66 13.76 5.08
N GLY A 575 11.34 13.75 4.97
CA GLY A 575 10.57 12.65 4.36
C GLY A 575 9.95 11.69 5.38
N GLU A 576 9.28 10.65 4.89
CA GLU A 576 8.54 9.70 5.71
C GLU A 576 9.09 8.27 5.56
N VAL A 577 9.29 7.59 6.68
CA VAL A 577 9.49 6.13 6.70
C VAL A 577 8.12 5.46 6.81
N ALA A 578 7.77 4.64 5.84
CA ALA A 578 6.50 3.94 5.82
C ALA A 578 6.71 2.44 5.95
N VAL A 579 6.09 1.84 6.97
CA VAL A 579 6.34 0.47 7.37
C VAL A 579 5.17 -0.42 7.00
N THR A 580 5.45 -1.48 6.26
CA THR A 580 4.48 -2.50 5.83
C THR A 580 4.93 -3.88 6.31
N LEU A 581 4.00 -4.83 6.37
CA LEU A 581 4.37 -6.24 6.57
C LEU A 581 4.98 -6.79 5.28
N GLU A 582 5.87 -7.78 5.38
CA GLU A 582 6.34 -8.53 4.22
C GLU A 582 5.19 -8.94 3.28
N ASN A 583 5.38 -8.73 1.98
CA ASN A 583 4.43 -9.05 0.91
C ASN A 583 3.11 -8.28 1.00
N SER A 584 3.08 -7.16 1.74
CA SER A 584 1.93 -6.28 1.87
C SER A 584 2.22 -4.90 1.30
N SER A 585 1.28 -4.37 0.54
CA SER A 585 1.32 -2.99 0.03
C SER A 585 0.76 -1.97 1.02
N ASN A 586 0.12 -2.41 2.11
CA ASN A 586 -0.51 -1.54 3.10
C ASN A 586 0.39 -1.33 4.31
N LEU A 587 0.29 -0.15 4.93
CA LEU A 587 0.89 0.11 6.23
C LEU A 587 0.44 -0.95 7.24
N LEU A 588 1.32 -1.28 8.19
CA LEU A 588 1.00 -2.22 9.27
C LEU A 588 -0.35 -1.86 9.92
N THR A 589 -1.22 -2.84 10.07
CA THR A 589 -2.44 -2.74 10.85
C THR A 589 -2.13 -2.69 12.35
N GLN A 590 -3.09 -2.26 13.17
CA GLN A 590 -2.91 -2.23 14.63
C GLN A 590 -2.64 -3.64 15.20
N SER A 591 -3.24 -4.68 14.61
CA SER A 591 -2.97 -6.08 14.97
C SER A 591 -1.56 -6.53 14.59
N GLU A 592 -1.05 -6.13 13.43
CA GLU A 592 0.32 -6.47 13.02
C GLU A 592 1.35 -5.75 13.89
N VAL A 593 1.13 -4.46 14.19
CA VAL A 593 1.94 -3.72 15.17
C VAL A 593 1.99 -4.45 16.51
N ARG A 594 0.87 -5.01 16.98
CA ARG A 594 0.84 -5.82 18.21
C ARG A 594 1.68 -7.10 18.09
N SER A 595 1.59 -7.80 16.96
CA SER A 595 2.36 -9.02 16.73
C SER A 595 3.88 -8.80 16.68
N LEU A 596 4.30 -7.57 16.38
CA LEU A 596 5.70 -7.16 16.27
C LEU A 596 6.18 -6.32 17.48
N LEU A 597 5.42 -6.26 18.58
CA LEU A 597 5.80 -5.44 19.74
C LEU A 597 7.17 -5.82 20.29
N GLY A 598 8.00 -4.80 20.52
CA GLY A 598 9.35 -4.94 21.05
C GLY A 598 10.40 -5.30 20.00
N GLN A 599 9.99 -5.55 18.75
CA GLN A 599 10.95 -5.80 17.66
C GLN A 599 11.67 -4.51 17.27
N GLN A 600 12.96 -4.66 16.95
CA GLN A 600 13.83 -3.60 16.46
C GLN A 600 14.50 -4.06 15.18
N TYR A 601 14.58 -3.16 14.20
CA TYR A 601 15.03 -3.43 12.84
C TYR A 601 16.07 -2.40 12.44
N THR A 602 17.21 -2.83 11.89
CA THR A 602 18.18 -1.90 11.30
C THR A 602 17.79 -1.67 9.84
N ILE A 603 17.21 -0.51 9.56
CA ILE A 603 16.67 -0.19 8.22
C ILE A 603 17.69 0.56 7.37
N LEU A 604 18.58 1.34 7.97
CA LEU A 604 19.64 2.04 7.23
C LEU A 604 20.97 1.88 7.94
N SER A 605 22.02 1.62 7.16
CA SER A 605 23.40 1.66 7.62
C SER A 605 24.27 2.39 6.62
N ALA A 606 25.10 3.33 7.12
CA ALA A 606 26.00 4.15 6.31
C ALA A 606 27.39 4.16 6.94
N GLN A 607 28.41 3.74 6.20
CA GLN A 607 29.77 3.56 6.73
C GLN A 607 30.46 4.90 7.07
N GLN A 608 30.11 5.98 6.37
CA GLN A 608 30.65 7.32 6.63
C GLN A 608 29.72 8.20 7.48
N GLY A 609 28.73 7.59 8.12
CA GLY A 609 27.85 8.22 9.09
C GLY A 609 26.48 8.65 8.53
N VAL A 610 25.57 8.93 9.46
CA VAL A 610 24.20 9.42 9.21
C VAL A 610 24.08 10.86 9.70
N SER A 611 23.53 11.74 8.88
CA SER A 611 23.24 13.15 9.21
C SER A 611 21.80 13.49 8.88
N GLY A 612 21.14 14.26 9.76
CA GLY A 612 19.72 14.59 9.63
C GLY A 612 18.77 13.47 10.08
N GLN A 613 17.46 13.66 9.88
CA GLN A 613 16.39 12.77 10.34
C GLN A 613 15.19 12.83 9.40
N PHE A 614 14.42 11.74 9.33
CA PHE A 614 13.10 11.72 8.67
C PHE A 614 12.10 12.54 9.49
N ASP A 615 11.16 13.19 8.80
CA ASP A 615 10.12 14.03 9.42
C ASP A 615 9.08 13.18 10.16
N ALA A 616 8.81 11.96 9.65
CA ALA A 616 7.79 11.07 10.19
C ALA A 616 8.12 9.59 9.97
N VAL A 617 7.48 8.74 10.77
CA VAL A 617 7.40 7.30 10.57
C VAL A 617 5.94 6.86 10.73
N ALA A 618 5.48 5.95 9.89
CA ALA A 618 4.11 5.46 9.89
C ALA A 618 4.06 3.92 9.81
N PRO A 619 3.07 3.28 10.43
CA PRO A 619 1.90 3.87 11.12
C PRO A 619 2.18 4.29 12.57
N ASN A 620 1.37 5.23 13.06
CA ASN A 620 1.31 5.63 14.47
C ASN A 620 -0.15 5.66 14.94
N TYR A 621 -0.53 4.67 15.74
CA TYR A 621 -1.84 4.58 16.41
C TYR A 621 -1.83 5.34 17.74
N LEU A 622 -2.90 5.23 18.54
CA LEU A 622 -3.07 6.03 19.76
C LEU A 622 -1.91 5.84 20.74
N PHE A 623 -1.63 4.60 21.15
CA PHE A 623 -0.57 4.25 22.11
C PHE A 623 0.55 3.38 21.51
N LEU A 624 0.34 2.85 20.31
CA LEU A 624 1.25 1.93 19.64
C LEU A 624 1.63 2.48 18.27
N GLY A 625 2.79 2.10 17.76
CA GLY A 625 3.17 2.48 16.42
C GLY A 625 4.62 2.13 16.12
N THR A 626 5.19 2.96 15.27
CA THR A 626 6.55 2.84 14.77
C THR A 626 7.36 4.04 15.25
N GLY A 627 8.62 3.79 15.60
CA GLY A 627 9.55 4.80 16.08
C GLY A 627 10.90 4.66 15.40
N LEU A 628 11.61 5.77 15.23
CA LEU A 628 12.96 5.78 14.68
C LEU A 628 13.95 6.21 15.76
N SER A 629 15.10 5.54 15.79
CA SER A 629 16.25 5.92 16.58
C SER A 629 17.47 6.01 15.67
N TYR A 630 18.30 7.03 15.92
CA TYR A 630 19.44 7.40 15.07
C TYR A 630 20.73 7.14 15.81
N GLN A 631 21.58 6.28 15.25
CA GLN A 631 22.95 6.05 15.70
C GLN A 631 23.92 6.74 14.72
N PRO A 632 25.21 6.92 15.10
CA PRO A 632 26.19 7.57 14.21
C PRO A 632 26.27 6.98 12.80
N ASN A 633 26.10 5.66 12.66
CA ASN A 633 26.25 4.92 11.40
C ASN A 633 24.98 4.17 10.97
N GLY A 634 23.81 4.48 11.55
CA GLY A 634 22.59 3.76 11.20
C GLY A 634 21.29 4.38 11.73
N VAL A 635 20.19 3.86 11.19
CA VAL A 635 18.82 4.17 11.63
C VAL A 635 18.14 2.85 11.98
N THR A 636 17.61 2.78 13.20
CA THR A 636 16.82 1.64 13.66
C THR A 636 15.35 2.00 13.78
N LEU A 637 14.49 1.14 13.25
CA LEU A 637 13.05 1.16 13.40
C LEU A 637 12.65 0.29 14.59
N SER A 638 11.83 0.82 15.50
CA SER A 638 11.23 0.08 16.60
C SER A 638 9.73 -0.01 16.42
N VAL A 639 9.14 -1.19 16.67
CA VAL A 639 7.69 -1.37 16.73
C VAL A 639 7.29 -1.52 18.20
N GLY A 640 6.45 -0.62 18.70
CA GLY A 640 6.21 -0.58 20.15
C GLY A 640 5.26 0.51 20.61
N ARG A 641 5.29 0.74 21.93
CA ARG A 641 4.56 1.84 22.57
C ARG A 641 5.15 3.18 22.13
N ASN A 642 4.28 4.10 21.75
CA ASN A 642 4.67 5.47 21.40
C ASN A 642 4.75 6.36 22.67
N GLY A 643 5.01 7.66 22.48
CA GLY A 643 5.13 8.62 23.58
C GLY A 643 3.81 9.03 24.27
N THR A 644 2.66 8.59 23.76
CA THR A 644 1.33 8.97 24.29
C THR A 644 1.06 8.22 25.60
N SER A 645 0.91 8.95 26.71
CA SER A 645 0.52 8.35 27.99
C SER A 645 -0.98 8.07 28.05
N PHE A 646 -1.41 7.07 28.82
CA PHE A 646 -2.84 6.79 29.01
C PHE A 646 -3.58 7.99 29.59
N ALA A 647 -2.96 8.69 30.54
CA ALA A 647 -3.53 9.86 31.19
C ALA A 647 -3.74 11.06 30.23
N SER A 648 -3.04 11.13 29.10
CA SER A 648 -3.16 12.24 28.13
C SER A 648 -4.54 12.29 27.45
N VAL A 649 -5.25 11.16 27.37
CA VAL A 649 -6.57 11.08 26.72
C VAL A 649 -7.74 11.11 27.70
N ALA A 650 -7.46 11.15 29.00
CA ALA A 650 -8.44 11.25 30.08
C ALA A 650 -9.02 12.66 30.20
N GLN A 651 -10.32 12.73 30.52
CA GLN A 651 -11.05 13.99 30.69
C GLN A 651 -11.35 14.31 32.15
N THR A 652 -11.54 13.30 32.99
CA THR A 652 -11.92 13.47 34.40
C THR A 652 -10.76 13.18 35.35
N ALA A 653 -10.88 13.60 36.61
CA ALA A 653 -9.86 13.31 37.63
C ALA A 653 -9.78 11.80 37.91
N ASN A 654 -10.93 11.14 38.06
CA ASN A 654 -11.03 9.68 38.22
C ASN A 654 -10.41 8.94 37.02
N GLU A 655 -10.76 9.32 35.79
CA GLU A 655 -10.16 8.73 34.58
C GLU A 655 -8.64 8.90 34.56
N ARG A 656 -8.15 10.09 34.89
CA ARG A 656 -6.71 10.40 34.87
C ARG A 656 -5.93 9.64 35.94
N ALA A 657 -6.49 9.51 37.15
CA ALA A 657 -5.89 8.77 38.25
C ALA A 657 -5.77 7.28 37.90
N VAL A 658 -6.84 6.69 37.37
CA VAL A 658 -6.85 5.29 36.91
C VAL A 658 -5.89 5.09 35.74
N ALA A 659 -5.92 5.98 34.75
CA ALA A 659 -5.06 5.90 33.58
C ALA A 659 -3.57 5.97 33.96
N ALA A 660 -3.18 6.86 34.88
CA ALA A 660 -1.82 6.96 35.36
C ALA A 660 -1.35 5.70 36.12
N ALA A 661 -2.23 5.12 36.95
CA ALA A 661 -1.92 3.87 37.65
C ALA A 661 -1.83 2.67 36.69
N ALA A 662 -2.69 2.63 35.67
CA ALA A 662 -2.66 1.60 34.65
C ALA A 662 -1.39 1.71 33.77
N ASP A 663 -0.93 2.92 33.48
CA ASP A 663 0.29 3.17 32.70
C ASP A 663 1.57 2.75 33.45
N ALA A 664 1.51 2.68 34.78
CA ALA A 664 2.61 2.22 35.64
C ALA A 664 2.67 0.69 35.79
N LEU A 665 1.74 -0.06 35.19
CA LEU A 665 1.78 -1.52 35.17
C LEU A 665 2.90 -2.02 34.24
N ALA A 666 3.48 -3.17 34.59
CA ALA A 666 4.50 -3.79 33.76
C ALA A 666 3.90 -4.34 32.45
N ALA A 667 4.71 -4.33 31.38
CA ALA A 667 4.38 -5.02 30.13
C ALA A 667 4.03 -6.49 30.39
N GLY A 668 3.03 -7.00 29.69
CA GLY A 668 2.42 -8.31 29.92
C GLY A 668 1.27 -8.34 30.92
N ASN A 669 1.00 -7.24 31.65
CA ASN A 669 -0.21 -7.14 32.47
C ASN A 669 -1.47 -6.99 31.58
N PRO A 670 -2.50 -7.84 31.71
CA PRO A 670 -3.67 -7.80 30.83
C PRO A 670 -4.43 -6.45 30.78
N VAL A 671 -4.45 -5.69 31.88
CA VAL A 671 -5.05 -4.34 31.92
C VAL A 671 -4.25 -3.38 31.05
N TYR A 672 -2.93 -3.40 31.19
CA TYR A 672 -2.02 -2.58 30.40
C TYR A 672 -2.09 -2.93 28.92
N GLU A 673 -2.02 -4.22 28.58
CA GLU A 673 -2.07 -4.70 27.19
C GLU A 673 -3.42 -4.38 26.51
N SER A 674 -4.54 -4.50 27.24
CA SER A 674 -5.87 -4.16 26.72
C SER A 674 -6.04 -2.66 26.49
N LEU A 675 -5.40 -1.80 27.29
CA LEU A 675 -5.41 -0.35 27.12
C LEU A 675 -4.52 0.12 25.96
N LEU A 676 -3.31 -0.43 25.81
CA LEU A 676 -2.44 -0.20 24.64
C LEU A 676 -3.18 -0.49 23.32
N SER A 677 -4.10 -1.43 23.40
CA SER A 677 -4.95 -1.93 22.34
C SER A 677 -6.05 -0.96 21.89
N SER A 678 -6.35 0.10 22.64
CA SER A 678 -7.46 1.00 22.33
C SER A 678 -7.32 1.64 20.93
N GLY A 679 -8.38 1.56 20.12
CA GLY A 679 -8.43 2.14 18.79
C GLY A 679 -8.73 3.65 18.80
N SER A 680 -9.29 4.17 19.91
CA SER A 680 -9.61 5.59 20.05
C SER A 680 -9.52 6.10 21.49
N ALA A 681 -9.39 7.41 21.65
CA ALA A 681 -9.43 8.06 22.95
C ALA A 681 -10.78 7.83 23.69
N GLY A 682 -11.88 7.65 22.95
CA GLY A 682 -13.19 7.35 23.53
C GLY A 682 -13.24 5.95 24.15
N GLU A 683 -12.68 4.95 23.47
CA GLU A 683 -12.57 3.57 23.97
C GLU A 683 -11.68 3.51 25.22
N ALA A 684 -10.52 4.19 25.19
CA ALA A 684 -9.63 4.27 26.36
C ALA A 684 -10.33 4.89 27.59
N ARG A 685 -11.10 5.98 27.41
CA ARG A 685 -11.88 6.59 28.50
C ARG A 685 -12.95 5.68 29.06
N GLN A 686 -13.63 4.90 28.22
CA GLN A 686 -14.60 3.89 28.69
C GLN A 686 -13.92 2.82 29.54
N ALA A 687 -12.71 2.39 29.18
CA ALA A 687 -11.92 1.46 29.97
C ALA A 687 -11.55 2.04 31.34
N PHE A 688 -11.03 3.29 31.39
CA PHE A 688 -10.67 3.95 32.66
C PHE A 688 -11.84 4.01 33.65
N ARG A 689 -13.05 4.29 33.15
CA ARG A 689 -14.27 4.34 33.95
C ARG A 689 -14.62 2.99 34.59
N GLN A 690 -14.55 1.90 33.82
CA GLN A 690 -14.83 0.54 34.31
C GLN A 690 -13.77 0.03 35.30
N LEU A 691 -12.52 0.46 35.12
CA LEU A 691 -11.37 0.11 35.98
C LEU A 691 -11.32 0.89 37.31
N SER A 692 -12.13 1.94 37.46
CA SER A 692 -12.03 2.87 38.59
C SER A 692 -12.29 2.25 39.97
N GLY A 693 -13.20 1.29 40.07
CA GLY A 693 -13.63 0.79 41.38
C GLY A 693 -14.42 1.80 42.21
N GLN A 694 -15.06 2.79 41.57
CA GLN A 694 -15.84 3.87 42.22
C GLN A 694 -16.84 3.37 43.26
N ILE A 695 -17.38 2.15 43.10
CA ILE A 695 -18.31 1.51 44.04
C ILE A 695 -17.82 1.50 45.49
N HIS A 696 -16.50 1.42 45.72
CA HIS A 696 -15.95 1.45 47.08
C HIS A 696 -16.08 2.82 47.75
N ALA A 697 -15.92 3.89 46.97
CA ALA A 697 -16.14 5.26 47.41
C ALA A 697 -17.64 5.55 47.60
N ASP A 698 -18.49 5.03 46.71
CA ASP A 698 -19.96 5.17 46.80
C ASP A 698 -20.50 4.55 48.11
N ILE A 699 -19.96 3.41 48.54
CA ILE A 699 -20.33 2.77 49.82
C ILE A 699 -19.93 3.63 51.01
N ALA A 700 -18.71 4.19 51.02
CA ALA A 700 -18.28 5.08 52.09
C ALA A 700 -19.18 6.31 52.19
N SER A 701 -19.53 6.92 51.04
CA SER A 701 -20.44 8.06 50.97
C SER A 701 -21.84 7.70 51.48
N ALA A 702 -22.42 6.59 50.99
CA ALA A 702 -23.76 6.15 51.37
C ALA A 702 -23.87 5.77 52.84
N LEU A 703 -22.89 5.06 53.41
CA LEU A 703 -22.94 4.64 54.81
C LEU A 703 -22.72 5.80 55.80
N VAL A 704 -21.95 6.82 55.40
CA VAL A 704 -21.84 8.08 56.17
C VAL A 704 -23.18 8.84 56.13
N ASN A 705 -23.88 8.86 54.99
CA ASN A 705 -25.20 9.49 54.89
C ASN A 705 -26.27 8.72 55.70
N ASP A 706 -26.33 7.39 55.53
CA ASP A 706 -27.28 6.49 56.20
C ASP A 706 -27.16 6.50 57.73
N SER A 707 -26.00 6.88 58.28
CA SER A 707 -25.79 7.00 59.73
C SER A 707 -26.81 7.97 60.39
N ARG A 708 -27.37 8.89 59.61
CA ARG A 708 -28.42 9.82 60.05
C ARG A 708 -29.68 9.11 60.52
N TYR A 709 -30.07 7.97 59.95
CA TYR A 709 -31.33 7.31 60.33
C TYR A 709 -31.34 6.85 61.78
N LEU A 710 -30.20 6.35 62.27
CA LEU A 710 -30.03 6.02 63.68
C LEU A 710 -30.16 7.28 64.54
N ARG A 711 -29.50 8.38 64.16
CA ARG A 711 -29.62 9.68 64.87
C ARG A 711 -31.06 10.14 64.97
N GLU A 712 -31.77 10.08 63.84
CA GLU A 712 -33.14 10.57 63.71
C GLU A 712 -34.12 9.73 64.52
N ALA A 713 -33.95 8.40 64.53
CA ALA A 713 -34.74 7.51 65.38
C ALA A 713 -34.54 7.83 66.87
N LEU A 714 -33.28 8.03 67.30
CA LEU A 714 -32.95 8.35 68.69
C LEU A 714 -33.48 9.73 69.12
N ASN A 715 -33.27 10.78 68.31
CA ASN A 715 -33.83 12.11 68.58
C ASN A 715 -35.36 12.10 68.55
N GLY A 716 -35.97 11.36 67.60
CA GLY A 716 -37.41 11.19 67.53
C GLY A 716 -37.98 10.55 68.79
N ARG A 717 -37.31 9.50 69.32
CA ARG A 717 -37.68 8.85 70.58
C ARG A 717 -37.56 9.79 71.78
N LEU A 718 -36.45 10.51 71.91
CA LEU A 718 -36.28 11.48 73.01
C LEU A 718 -37.36 12.58 72.96
N ARG A 719 -37.68 13.10 71.76
CA ARG A 719 -38.78 14.07 71.61
C ARG A 719 -40.15 13.49 71.97
N GLN A 720 -40.40 12.23 71.61
CA GLN A 720 -41.64 11.53 71.99
C GLN A 720 -41.73 11.36 73.51
N ALA A 721 -40.61 11.07 74.17
CA ALA A 721 -40.48 10.90 75.61
C ALA A 721 -40.77 12.17 76.41
N GLU A 722 -40.31 13.32 75.92
CA GLU A 722 -40.39 14.62 76.59
C GLU A 722 -41.84 15.19 76.69
N GLY A 723 -42.85 14.50 76.16
CA GLY A 723 -44.25 14.92 76.33
C GLY A 723 -44.57 16.24 75.61
N LEU A 724 -43.91 16.52 74.48
CA LEU A 724 -44.24 17.61 73.56
C LEU A 724 -45.55 17.39 72.77
N ALA A 725 -46.27 16.32 73.14
CA ALA A 725 -47.68 16.02 72.91
C ALA A 725 -48.37 16.11 74.29
N SER A 726 -49.27 17.08 74.50
CA SER A 726 -49.90 17.32 75.79
C SER A 726 -51.08 16.37 76.02
N SER A 727 -51.02 15.52 77.04
CA SER A 727 -52.24 15.03 77.69
C SER A 727 -52.15 15.18 79.21
N SER A 728 -53.17 15.81 79.77
CA SER A 728 -53.37 15.99 81.20
C SER A 728 -54.20 14.83 81.76
N ALA A 729 -53.54 13.71 82.08
CA ALA A 729 -54.03 12.71 83.05
C ALA A 729 -52.87 11.81 83.53
N ILE A 730 -52.40 12.12 84.75
CA ILE A 730 -51.79 11.25 85.78
C ILE A 730 -50.51 10.45 85.44
N LYS A 731 -49.45 10.87 86.16
CA LYS A 731 -48.22 10.17 86.56
C LYS A 731 -48.37 8.66 86.88
N ALA A 732 -47.55 7.81 86.26
CA ALA A 732 -46.86 6.65 86.85
C ALA A 732 -45.88 6.04 85.82
N ASP A 733 -44.60 5.95 86.22
CA ASP A 733 -43.37 5.39 85.61
C ASP A 733 -42.95 5.70 84.15
N GLU A 734 -41.67 6.03 84.02
CA GLU A 734 -41.04 6.77 82.92
C GLU A 734 -40.25 5.85 81.96
N ASP A 735 -40.64 4.59 81.84
CA ASP A 735 -39.87 3.54 81.16
C ASP A 735 -40.60 3.00 79.92
N GLY A 736 -39.86 2.68 78.85
CA GLY A 736 -40.52 2.09 77.68
C GLY A 736 -39.59 1.43 76.68
N ALA A 737 -40.14 0.42 76.01
CA ALA A 737 -39.54 -0.19 74.84
C ALA A 737 -40.12 0.41 73.56
N TRP A 738 -39.25 0.64 72.57
CA TRP A 738 -39.67 1.08 71.26
C TRP A 738 -39.04 0.21 70.17
N ALA A 739 -39.80 0.04 69.09
CA ALA A 739 -39.33 -0.58 67.86
C ALA A 739 -39.70 0.32 66.68
N GLN A 740 -38.76 0.52 65.77
CA GLN A 740 -38.94 1.31 64.55
C GLN A 740 -38.54 0.49 63.34
N LEU A 741 -39.48 0.27 62.45
CA LEU A 741 -39.23 -0.23 61.10
C LEU A 741 -38.79 0.94 60.23
N LEU A 742 -37.71 0.73 59.48
CA LEU A 742 -37.12 1.72 58.58
C LEU A 742 -37.12 1.17 57.15
N GLY A 743 -37.56 1.99 56.21
CA GLY A 743 -37.30 1.82 54.79
C GLY A 743 -36.87 3.17 54.20
N ALA A 744 -35.74 3.22 53.52
CA ALA A 744 -35.20 4.44 52.95
C ALA A 744 -34.59 4.19 51.57
N TRP A 745 -34.59 5.23 50.74
CA TRP A 745 -34.00 5.24 49.42
C TRP A 745 -33.29 6.57 49.16
N ASP A 746 -32.04 6.47 48.71
CA ASP A 746 -31.16 7.59 48.40
C ASP A 746 -30.77 7.54 46.92
N HIS A 747 -30.73 8.72 46.30
CA HIS A 747 -30.25 8.94 44.96
C HIS A 747 -29.19 10.05 44.95
N ALA A 748 -27.96 9.68 44.60
CA ALA A 748 -26.89 10.61 44.29
C ALA A 748 -26.81 10.83 42.77
N SER A 749 -26.96 12.09 42.34
CA SER A 749 -26.84 12.49 40.94
C SER A 749 -25.38 12.58 40.54
N GLY A 750 -24.99 11.89 39.46
CA GLY A 750 -23.62 11.93 38.96
C GLY A 750 -23.21 13.31 38.43
N ASP A 751 -21.91 13.55 38.39
CA ASP A 751 -21.31 14.78 37.86
C ASP A 751 -20.34 14.47 36.70
N ALA A 752 -19.48 15.44 36.35
CA ALA A 752 -18.49 15.25 35.30
C ALA A 752 -17.40 14.23 35.66
N ASN A 753 -17.16 13.94 36.95
CA ASN A 753 -16.06 13.10 37.43
C ASN A 753 -16.50 11.71 37.89
N ALA A 754 -17.64 11.62 38.58
CA ALA A 754 -18.15 10.42 39.23
C ALA A 754 -19.56 10.09 38.73
N THR A 755 -19.82 8.79 38.57
CA THR A 755 -21.17 8.30 38.25
C THR A 755 -22.09 8.36 39.46
N GLY A 756 -23.38 8.63 39.23
CA GLY A 756 -24.38 8.60 40.29
C GLY A 756 -24.64 7.18 40.81
N TYR A 757 -25.22 7.09 41.99
CA TYR A 757 -25.62 5.82 42.61
C TYR A 757 -27.03 5.90 43.22
N GLN A 758 -27.61 4.73 43.45
CA GLN A 758 -28.87 4.56 44.17
C GLN A 758 -28.65 3.59 45.33
N ALA A 759 -29.11 3.94 46.52
CA ALA A 759 -29.06 3.09 47.69
C ALA A 759 -30.46 2.87 48.26
N SER A 760 -30.73 1.67 48.77
CA SER A 760 -31.96 1.34 49.47
C SER A 760 -31.63 0.64 50.77
N THR A 761 -32.13 1.17 51.88
CA THR A 761 -31.85 0.68 53.23
C THR A 761 -33.16 0.27 53.89
N TYR A 762 -33.21 -0.95 54.43
CA TYR A 762 -34.35 -1.41 55.20
C TYR A 762 -33.90 -2.13 56.47
N GLY A 763 -34.70 -2.06 57.52
CA GLY A 763 -34.36 -2.74 58.76
C GLY A 763 -35.24 -2.39 59.94
N VAL A 764 -34.77 -2.79 61.11
CA VAL A 764 -35.44 -2.57 62.39
C VAL A 764 -34.45 -2.05 63.41
N LEU A 765 -34.85 -1.00 64.10
CA LEU A 765 -34.18 -0.46 65.29
C LEU A 765 -35.07 -0.73 66.49
N VAL A 766 -34.47 -1.14 67.61
CA VAL A 766 -35.15 -1.35 68.88
C VAL A 766 -34.37 -0.68 69.98
N GLY A 767 -35.06 -0.16 70.98
CA GLY A 767 -34.40 0.48 72.10
C GLY A 767 -35.21 0.42 73.38
N LEU A 768 -34.50 0.70 74.46
CA LEU A 768 -34.99 0.77 75.82
C LEU A 768 -34.47 2.07 76.41
N ASP A 769 -35.33 2.83 77.05
CA ASP A 769 -34.99 4.07 77.74
C ASP A 769 -35.83 4.26 78.98
N SER A 770 -35.23 4.91 79.96
CA SER A 770 -35.76 5.09 81.31
C SER A 770 -35.35 6.47 81.81
N ALA A 771 -36.19 7.10 82.63
CA ALA A 771 -35.81 8.33 83.31
C ALA A 771 -34.87 8.03 84.48
N ALA A 772 -33.70 8.68 84.48
CA ALA A 772 -32.73 8.58 85.55
C ALA A 772 -32.99 9.61 86.68
N ALA A 773 -33.69 10.70 86.35
CA ALA A 773 -34.19 11.74 87.26
C ALA A 773 -35.33 12.50 86.57
N ALA A 774 -36.04 13.38 87.31
CA ALA A 774 -37.18 14.13 86.77
C ALA A 774 -36.85 15.01 85.54
N ASP A 775 -35.57 15.31 85.30
CA ASP A 775 -35.06 16.09 84.19
C ASP A 775 -34.06 15.33 83.30
N TRP A 776 -33.87 14.01 83.51
CA TRP A 776 -32.91 13.18 82.76
C TRP A 776 -33.52 11.89 82.25
N ARG A 777 -33.26 11.56 80.98
CA ARG A 777 -33.52 10.23 80.41
C ARG A 777 -32.28 9.65 79.75
N LEU A 778 -32.08 8.35 79.95
CA LEU A 778 -30.98 7.58 79.38
C LEU A 778 -31.52 6.32 78.71
N GLY A 779 -30.94 5.96 77.58
CA GLY A 779 -31.36 4.82 76.79
C GLY A 779 -30.23 4.14 76.04
N VAL A 780 -30.50 2.90 75.68
CA VAL A 780 -29.67 2.09 74.78
C VAL A 780 -30.53 1.59 73.62
N ALA A 781 -29.94 1.54 72.42
CA ALA A 781 -30.60 1.06 71.23
C ALA A 781 -29.70 0.11 70.44
N THR A 782 -30.31 -0.83 69.75
CA THR A 782 -29.63 -1.74 68.82
C THR A 782 -30.52 -1.99 67.62
N GLY A 783 -29.99 -2.59 66.57
CA GLY A 783 -30.79 -2.92 65.41
C GLY A 783 -29.97 -3.53 64.28
N TYR A 784 -30.70 -3.96 63.26
CA TYR A 784 -30.13 -4.50 62.04
C TYR A 784 -30.76 -3.75 60.85
N THR A 785 -29.90 -3.25 59.97
CA THR A 785 -30.31 -2.72 58.67
C THR A 785 -29.51 -3.37 57.56
N ARG A 786 -30.12 -3.48 56.39
CA ARG A 786 -29.47 -3.93 55.16
C ARG A 786 -29.56 -2.84 54.12
N THR A 787 -28.41 -2.45 53.58
CA THR A 787 -28.29 -1.45 52.52
C THR A 787 -27.88 -2.16 51.23
N SER A 788 -28.63 -1.96 50.15
CA SER A 788 -28.24 -2.40 48.80
C SER A 788 -27.99 -1.18 47.93
N LEU A 789 -26.84 -1.13 47.26
CA LEU A 789 -26.37 -0.01 46.47
C LEU A 789 -26.11 -0.45 45.02
N HIS A 790 -26.58 0.37 44.08
CA HIS A 790 -26.36 0.21 42.65
C HIS A 790 -25.64 1.45 42.13
N GLY A 791 -24.39 1.28 41.70
CA GLY A 791 -23.54 2.34 41.17
C GLY A 791 -23.45 2.32 39.65
N GLY A 792 -22.58 3.18 39.10
CA GLY A 792 -22.29 3.20 37.67
C GLY A 792 -21.67 1.90 37.15
N TYR A 793 -21.75 1.73 35.83
CA TYR A 793 -21.14 0.62 35.07
C TYR A 793 -21.53 -0.79 35.56
N GLY A 794 -22.75 -0.94 36.08
CA GLY A 794 -23.26 -2.24 36.54
C GLY A 794 -22.68 -2.72 37.87
N SER A 795 -22.01 -1.84 38.62
CA SER A 795 -21.47 -2.14 39.94
C SER A 795 -22.56 -2.21 40.99
N LYS A 796 -22.43 -3.14 41.94
CA LYS A 796 -23.38 -3.38 43.02
C LYS A 796 -22.67 -3.63 44.33
N ALA A 797 -23.28 -3.21 45.42
CA ALA A 797 -22.82 -3.51 46.76
C ALA A 797 -23.99 -3.82 47.69
N ASP A 798 -23.78 -4.74 48.62
CA ASP A 798 -24.71 -5.04 49.71
C ASP A 798 -23.95 -4.88 51.03
N SER A 799 -24.60 -4.25 52.01
CA SER A 799 -24.05 -4.07 53.36
C SER A 799 -25.04 -4.53 54.41
N ASP A 800 -24.61 -5.48 55.24
CA ASP A 800 -25.32 -5.89 56.45
C ASP A 800 -24.79 -5.07 57.64
N ASN A 801 -25.66 -4.27 58.26
CA ASN A 801 -25.30 -3.27 59.25
C ASN A 801 -25.89 -3.64 60.63
N TYR A 802 -25.05 -3.67 61.65
CA TYR A 802 -25.44 -3.95 63.04
C TYR A 802 -25.16 -2.74 63.91
N HIS A 803 -26.21 -2.20 64.54
CA HIS A 803 -26.14 -0.93 65.28
C HIS A 803 -26.10 -1.17 66.79
N LEU A 804 -25.32 -0.35 67.49
CA LEU A 804 -25.34 -0.19 68.94
C LEU A 804 -25.24 1.30 69.28
N ALA A 805 -26.14 1.82 70.10
CA ALA A 805 -26.12 3.22 70.50
C ALA A 805 -26.51 3.42 71.96
N ALA A 806 -25.98 4.49 72.54
CA ALA A 806 -26.40 5.05 73.81
C ALA A 806 -26.83 6.49 73.60
N TYR A 807 -27.91 6.92 74.25
CA TYR A 807 -28.51 8.22 74.03
C TYR A 807 -29.21 8.71 75.30
N GLY A 808 -29.48 10.00 75.36
CA GLY A 808 -30.19 10.60 76.47
C GLY A 808 -30.49 12.07 76.25
N ASP A 809 -31.33 12.60 77.12
CA ASP A 809 -31.67 14.01 77.17
C ASP A 809 -31.64 14.55 78.59
N LYS A 810 -31.50 15.88 78.67
CA LYS A 810 -31.71 16.66 79.88
C LYS A 810 -32.60 17.86 79.59
N GLN A 811 -33.65 18.03 80.40
CA GLN A 811 -34.59 19.15 80.28
C GLN A 811 -34.24 20.31 81.23
N PHE A 812 -34.19 21.53 80.69
CA PHE A 812 -34.03 22.80 81.40
C PHE A 812 -35.24 23.71 81.13
N GLY A 813 -36.39 23.35 81.72
CA GLY A 813 -37.65 24.06 81.46
C GLY A 813 -38.07 23.89 80.00
N ALA A 814 -38.07 24.99 79.23
CA ALA A 814 -38.37 24.98 77.80
C ALA A 814 -37.20 24.48 76.92
N LEU A 815 -35.96 24.47 77.43
CA LEU A 815 -34.78 24.05 76.68
C LEU A 815 -34.49 22.55 76.92
N ALA A 816 -34.42 21.74 75.87
CA ALA A 816 -33.98 20.35 75.93
C ALA A 816 -32.58 20.22 75.31
N LEU A 817 -31.65 19.58 76.03
CA LEU A 817 -30.36 19.16 75.50
C LEU A 817 -30.39 17.64 75.28
N ARG A 818 -30.25 17.21 74.04
CA ARG A 818 -30.27 15.80 73.62
C ARG A 818 -28.90 15.41 73.11
N GLY A 819 -28.52 14.15 73.28
CA GLY A 819 -27.28 13.66 72.72
C GLY A 819 -27.21 12.15 72.65
N GLY A 820 -26.26 11.66 71.86
CA GLY A 820 -26.02 10.24 71.76
C GLY A 820 -24.74 9.89 71.02
N ALA A 821 -24.33 8.65 71.23
CA ALA A 821 -23.20 8.02 70.58
C ALA A 821 -23.67 6.70 69.94
N GLY A 822 -23.23 6.44 68.71
CA GLY A 822 -23.55 5.24 67.95
C GLY A 822 -22.31 4.57 67.39
N TYR A 823 -22.32 3.25 67.36
CA TYR A 823 -21.32 2.41 66.74
C TYR A 823 -22.02 1.38 65.85
N THR A 824 -21.68 1.36 64.57
CA THR A 824 -22.25 0.43 63.59
C THR A 824 -21.16 -0.44 63.00
N TRP A 825 -21.34 -1.76 63.01
CA TRP A 825 -20.51 -2.70 62.26
C TRP A 825 -21.15 -2.98 60.91
N HIS A 826 -20.36 -2.92 59.84
CA HIS A 826 -20.79 -3.18 58.47
C HIS A 826 -20.07 -4.42 57.92
N ARG A 827 -20.82 -5.32 57.29
CA ARG A 827 -20.27 -6.40 56.45
C ARG A 827 -20.65 -6.14 55.01
N ILE A 828 -19.66 -5.89 54.17
CA ILE A 828 -19.83 -5.36 52.82
C ILE A 828 -19.43 -6.43 51.81
N ASP A 829 -20.34 -6.70 50.87
CA ASP A 829 -20.12 -7.52 49.68
C ASP A 829 -20.24 -6.63 48.44
N THR A 830 -19.23 -6.62 47.58
CA THR A 830 -19.19 -5.80 46.35
C THR A 830 -19.02 -6.68 45.11
N LYS A 831 -19.59 -6.22 44.00
CA LYS A 831 -19.48 -6.84 42.68
C LYS A 831 -19.39 -5.75 41.61
N ARG A 832 -18.40 -5.82 40.73
CA ARG A 832 -18.34 -5.00 39.51
C ARG A 832 -17.95 -5.84 38.31
N SER A 833 -18.16 -5.32 37.11
CA SER A 833 -17.81 -6.02 35.86
C SER A 833 -16.98 -5.09 34.98
N VAL A 834 -15.92 -5.65 34.41
CA VAL A 834 -14.98 -4.95 33.54
C VAL A 834 -14.97 -5.64 32.20
N ASN A 835 -15.36 -4.93 31.15
CA ASN A 835 -15.41 -5.45 29.79
C ASN A 835 -14.94 -4.37 28.79
N TYR A 836 -13.68 -4.46 28.37
CA TYR A 836 -13.08 -3.60 27.34
C TYR A 836 -11.89 -4.31 26.70
N GLY A 837 -11.65 -4.08 25.40
CA GLY A 837 -10.54 -4.72 24.69
C GLY A 837 -10.56 -6.24 24.82
N MET A 838 -9.48 -6.82 25.35
CA MET A 838 -9.39 -8.26 25.64
C MET A 838 -9.71 -8.61 27.09
N GLN A 839 -10.06 -7.62 27.92
CA GLN A 839 -10.35 -7.79 29.34
C GLN A 839 -11.82 -8.08 29.58
N SER A 840 -12.10 -9.16 30.31
CA SER A 840 -13.44 -9.55 30.73
C SER A 840 -13.39 -10.14 32.15
N ASP A 841 -13.59 -9.28 33.15
CA ASP A 841 -13.52 -9.66 34.56
C ASP A 841 -14.83 -9.42 35.29
N ARG A 842 -15.06 -10.25 36.31
CA ARG A 842 -16.12 -10.07 37.30
C ARG A 842 -15.49 -10.02 38.68
N ASP A 843 -15.18 -8.81 39.11
CA ASP A 843 -14.46 -8.57 40.36
C ASP A 843 -15.43 -8.50 41.54
N THR A 844 -15.05 -9.15 42.64
CA THR A 844 -15.85 -9.22 43.87
C THR A 844 -14.96 -9.00 45.09
N ALA A 845 -15.41 -8.22 46.07
CA ALA A 845 -14.70 -8.07 47.34
C ALA A 845 -15.64 -8.23 48.53
N LYS A 846 -15.13 -8.85 49.60
CA LYS A 846 -15.77 -8.94 50.90
C LYS A 846 -14.90 -8.28 51.95
N TYR A 847 -15.42 -7.30 52.67
CA TYR A 847 -14.68 -6.62 53.73
C TYR A 847 -15.63 -6.09 54.81
N SER A 848 -15.08 -5.74 55.96
CA SER A 848 -15.84 -5.12 57.04
C SER A 848 -15.48 -3.65 57.21
N ALA A 849 -16.43 -2.86 57.69
CA ALA A 849 -16.24 -1.46 58.03
C ALA A 849 -16.96 -1.13 59.33
N ARG A 850 -16.70 0.07 59.86
CA ARG A 850 -17.36 0.59 61.05
C ARG A 850 -17.72 2.05 60.87
N THR A 851 -18.86 2.45 61.42
CA THR A 851 -19.28 3.85 61.50
C THR A 851 -19.45 4.23 62.96
N GLU A 852 -18.69 5.23 63.39
CA GLU A 852 -18.74 5.84 64.71
C GLU A 852 -19.46 7.19 64.59
N GLN A 853 -20.41 7.48 65.47
CA GLN A 853 -21.16 8.72 65.42
C GLN A 853 -21.34 9.33 66.80
N LEU A 854 -21.19 10.64 66.89
CA LEU A 854 -21.52 11.46 68.05
C LEU A 854 -22.46 12.58 67.63
N PHE A 855 -23.51 12.85 68.40
CA PHE A 855 -24.39 13.96 68.12
C PHE A 855 -24.91 14.64 69.38
N ALA A 856 -25.21 15.93 69.25
CA ALA A 856 -25.86 16.73 70.26
C ALA A 856 -26.92 17.63 69.60
N GLU A 857 -28.02 17.88 70.30
CA GLU A 857 -29.09 18.77 69.87
C GLU A 857 -29.52 19.67 71.03
N ALA A 858 -29.76 20.94 70.75
CA ALA A 858 -30.44 21.85 71.66
C ALA A 858 -31.74 22.31 71.01
N GLY A 859 -32.88 22.06 71.67
CA GLY A 859 -34.21 22.44 71.20
C GLY A 859 -34.93 23.31 72.23
N TYR A 860 -35.62 24.37 71.81
CA TYR A 860 -36.36 25.26 72.70
C TYR A 860 -37.86 25.19 72.42
N SER A 861 -38.63 24.59 73.32
CA SER A 861 -40.07 24.38 73.17
C SER A 861 -40.88 25.64 73.49
N VAL A 862 -41.72 26.05 72.56
CA VAL A 862 -42.73 27.10 72.71
C VAL A 862 -44.11 26.46 72.60
N LYS A 863 -44.81 26.35 73.73
CA LYS A 863 -46.15 25.75 73.80
C LYS A 863 -47.22 26.79 73.45
N GLY A 864 -48.10 26.46 72.51
CA GLY A 864 -49.26 27.27 72.11
C GLY A 864 -50.58 26.53 72.31
N GLU A 865 -51.72 27.22 72.20
CA GLU A 865 -53.04 26.59 72.40
C GLU A 865 -53.42 25.59 71.29
N TRP A 866 -52.92 25.79 70.07
CA TRP A 866 -53.24 24.99 68.89
C TRP A 866 -52.02 24.46 68.13
N LEU A 867 -50.81 24.93 68.47
CA LEU A 867 -49.57 24.56 67.81
C LEU A 867 -48.39 24.73 68.77
N ASN A 868 -47.57 23.69 68.89
CA ASN A 868 -46.28 23.73 69.58
C ASN A 868 -45.18 23.97 68.55
N LEU A 869 -44.25 24.87 68.85
CA LEU A 869 -43.10 25.17 68.00
C LEU A 869 -41.80 24.86 68.75
N GLU A 870 -40.81 24.32 68.03
CA GLU A 870 -39.51 24.00 68.59
C GLU A 870 -38.39 24.35 67.60
N PRO A 871 -37.79 25.56 67.68
CA PRO A 871 -36.51 25.81 67.06
C PRO A 871 -35.43 24.93 67.68
N PHE A 872 -34.56 24.35 66.86
CA PHE A 872 -33.46 23.49 67.31
C PHE A 872 -32.18 23.70 66.51
N VAL A 873 -31.06 23.39 67.15
CA VAL A 873 -29.76 23.24 66.52
C VAL A 873 -29.18 21.86 66.86
N ASN A 874 -28.80 21.11 65.83
CA ASN A 874 -28.16 19.80 65.94
C ASN A 874 -26.74 19.88 65.39
N LEU A 875 -25.81 19.20 66.04
CA LEU A 875 -24.43 18.99 65.57
C LEU A 875 -24.13 17.50 65.63
N ALA A 876 -23.58 16.94 64.55
CA ALA A 876 -23.17 15.54 64.50
C ALA A 876 -21.80 15.38 63.83
N TYR A 877 -20.98 14.51 64.40
CA TYR A 877 -19.72 14.03 63.85
C TYR A 877 -19.85 12.54 63.53
N VAL A 878 -19.48 12.15 62.31
CA VAL A 878 -19.53 10.77 61.81
C VAL A 878 -18.15 10.40 61.31
N ASN A 879 -17.63 9.24 61.68
CA ASN A 879 -16.38 8.68 61.19
C ASN A 879 -16.62 7.27 60.66
N PHE A 880 -16.45 7.09 59.36
CA PHE A 880 -16.49 5.80 58.69
C PHE A 880 -15.07 5.28 58.49
N GLU A 881 -14.82 4.01 58.81
CA GLU A 881 -13.53 3.37 58.60
C GLU A 881 -13.74 1.96 58.03
N ASN A 882 -13.15 1.66 56.87
CA ASN A 882 -13.17 0.31 56.30
C ASN A 882 -11.82 -0.39 56.50
N ASN A 883 -11.89 -1.71 56.68
CA ASN A 883 -10.71 -2.57 56.58
C ASN A 883 -10.22 -2.66 55.13
N GLY A 884 -9.06 -3.29 54.94
CA GLY A 884 -8.45 -3.47 53.62
C GLY A 884 -9.41 -4.11 52.62
N ILE A 885 -9.45 -3.55 51.42
CA ILE A 885 -10.23 -4.02 50.28
C ILE A 885 -9.31 -4.95 49.47
N ALA A 886 -9.80 -6.15 49.15
CA ALA A 886 -9.11 -7.06 48.26
C ALA A 886 -10.13 -7.72 47.33
N GLU A 887 -10.19 -7.26 46.09
CA GLU A 887 -11.04 -7.89 45.08
C GLU A 887 -10.44 -9.21 44.61
N SER A 888 -11.33 -10.15 44.35
CA SER A 888 -11.09 -11.45 43.73
C SER A 888 -11.84 -11.48 42.41
N GLY A 889 -11.15 -11.90 41.35
CA GLY A 889 -11.65 -11.84 39.98
C GLY A 889 -10.50 -12.09 39.01
N GLY A 890 -10.19 -11.12 38.17
CA GLY A 890 -9.11 -11.22 37.17
C GLY A 890 -8.00 -10.19 37.33
N ALA A 891 -7.42 -9.77 36.21
CA ALA A 891 -6.29 -8.84 36.20
C ALA A 891 -6.70 -7.40 36.57
N ALA A 892 -7.98 -7.06 36.42
CA ALA A 892 -8.53 -5.76 36.79
C ALA A 892 -8.86 -5.63 38.28
N ALA A 893 -8.70 -6.70 39.08
CA ALA A 893 -8.98 -6.69 40.51
C ALA A 893 -8.14 -5.63 41.25
N LEU A 894 -8.77 -4.95 42.21
CA LEU A 894 -8.19 -3.86 42.98
C LEU A 894 -7.88 -4.27 44.42
N ARG A 895 -6.92 -3.58 45.02
CA ARG A 895 -6.64 -3.61 46.45
C ARG A 895 -6.71 -2.20 47.03
N GLY A 896 -7.20 -2.09 48.24
CA GLY A 896 -7.20 -0.85 49.01
C GLY A 896 -6.71 -1.12 50.43
N ASP A 897 -5.91 -0.22 50.99
CA ASP A 897 -5.54 -0.34 52.40
C ASP A 897 -6.70 0.14 53.30
N LYS A 898 -6.52 -0.07 54.61
CA LYS A 898 -7.41 0.48 55.63
C LYS A 898 -7.45 2.01 55.51
N GLN A 899 -8.66 2.59 55.45
CA GLN A 899 -8.86 4.03 55.25
C GLN A 899 -10.10 4.50 56.02
N HIS A 900 -10.19 5.82 56.23
CA HIS A 900 -11.28 6.45 56.99
C HIS A 900 -11.80 7.70 56.28
N THR A 901 -13.03 8.09 56.63
CA THR A 901 -13.76 9.21 56.05
C THR A 901 -14.65 9.81 57.14
N ASP A 902 -14.44 11.09 57.47
CA ASP A 902 -15.20 11.79 58.49
C ASP A 902 -16.13 12.87 57.92
N ALA A 903 -17.20 13.17 58.65
CA ALA A 903 -18.17 14.20 58.31
C ALA A 903 -18.62 14.93 59.57
N THR A 904 -18.56 16.26 59.55
CA THR A 904 -19.21 17.09 60.56
C THR A 904 -20.39 17.81 59.92
N VAL A 905 -21.59 17.64 60.48
CA VAL A 905 -22.82 18.26 59.98
C VAL A 905 -23.54 19.01 61.09
N SER A 906 -24.07 20.19 60.78
CA SER A 906 -24.98 20.91 61.67
C SER A 906 -26.34 21.09 61.00
N THR A 907 -27.43 20.91 61.74
CA THR A 907 -28.78 21.19 61.26
C THR A 907 -29.42 22.28 62.12
N LEU A 908 -29.84 23.37 61.50
CA LEU A 908 -30.68 24.40 62.12
C LEU A 908 -32.10 24.22 61.62
N GLY A 909 -33.08 24.06 62.50
CA GLY A 909 -34.45 23.83 62.04
C GLY A 909 -35.53 24.31 62.99
N LEU A 910 -36.75 24.21 62.51
CA LEU A 910 -37.98 24.48 63.24
C LEU A 910 -38.89 23.26 63.12
N ARG A 911 -39.41 22.81 64.26
CA ARG A 911 -40.43 21.76 64.32
C ARG A 911 -41.76 22.37 64.74
N ALA A 912 -42.83 21.81 64.21
CA ALA A 912 -44.19 22.17 64.56
C ALA A 912 -45.01 20.91 64.84
N ASP A 913 -45.62 20.85 66.02
CA ASP A 913 -46.37 19.71 66.52
C ASP A 913 -47.78 20.16 66.94
N THR A 914 -48.79 19.36 66.60
CA THR A 914 -50.18 19.58 67.00
C THR A 914 -50.82 18.25 67.37
N GLU A 915 -51.67 18.24 68.40
CA GLU A 915 -52.35 17.05 68.89
C GLU A 915 -53.80 17.37 69.17
N TRP A 916 -54.69 16.47 68.78
CA TRP A 916 -56.11 16.57 69.10
C TRP A 916 -56.66 15.23 69.56
N GLN A 917 -57.58 15.30 70.52
CA GLN A 917 -58.30 14.14 71.02
C GLN A 917 -59.44 13.79 70.05
N VAL A 918 -59.42 12.56 69.54
CA VAL A 918 -60.45 12.06 68.61
C VAL A 918 -61.56 11.33 69.36
N SER A 919 -61.21 10.58 70.40
CA SER A 919 -62.13 9.95 71.35
C SER A 919 -61.47 9.81 72.73
N PRO A 920 -62.22 9.52 73.81
CA PRO A 920 -61.62 9.18 75.10
C PRO A 920 -60.61 8.03 74.92
N GLY A 921 -59.35 8.25 75.31
CA GLY A 921 -58.25 7.26 75.16
C GLY A 921 -57.56 7.21 73.80
N THR A 922 -57.94 8.04 72.82
CA THR A 922 -57.28 8.09 71.48
C THR A 922 -56.97 9.52 71.07
N THR A 923 -55.68 9.80 70.89
CA THR A 923 -55.18 11.07 70.36
C THR A 923 -54.49 10.87 69.02
N VAL A 924 -54.58 11.88 68.16
CA VAL A 924 -53.84 11.95 66.90
C VAL A 924 -52.92 13.16 66.98
N ALA A 925 -51.63 12.92 66.78
CA ALA A 925 -50.62 13.96 66.71
C ALA A 925 -50.06 14.05 65.29
N LEU A 926 -49.98 15.27 64.76
CA LEU A 926 -49.28 15.58 63.51
C LEU A 926 -48.00 16.34 63.84
N ARG A 927 -46.89 15.89 63.26
CA ARG A 927 -45.55 16.43 63.47
C ARG A 927 -44.94 16.84 62.14
N SER A 928 -44.25 17.98 62.13
CA SER A 928 -43.51 18.46 60.96
C SER A 928 -42.18 19.07 61.36
N GLU A 929 -41.17 18.94 60.50
CA GLU A 929 -39.84 19.52 60.66
C GLU A 929 -39.39 20.13 59.34
N LEU A 930 -38.87 21.36 59.42
CA LEU A 930 -38.13 21.98 58.34
C LEU A 930 -36.77 22.40 58.88
N GLY A 931 -35.69 22.01 58.18
CA GLY A 931 -34.33 22.31 58.60
C GLY A 931 -33.40 22.64 57.44
N TRP A 932 -32.36 23.39 57.75
CA TRP A 932 -31.20 23.60 56.90
C TRP A 932 -30.01 22.84 57.51
N GLN A 933 -29.47 21.90 56.74
CA GLN A 933 -28.28 21.15 57.10
C GLN A 933 -27.07 21.71 56.37
N HIS A 934 -25.97 21.90 57.10
CA HIS A 934 -24.69 22.37 56.61
C HIS A 934 -23.57 21.37 56.95
N GLN A 935 -22.75 21.04 55.96
CA GLN A 935 -21.61 20.13 56.12
C GLN A 935 -20.26 20.86 56.10
N TYR A 936 -19.45 20.61 57.13
CA TYR A 936 -18.11 21.18 57.28
C TYR A 936 -17.03 20.25 56.70
N GLY A 937 -15.88 20.81 56.33
CA GLY A 937 -14.73 20.06 55.83
C GLY A 937 -14.80 19.73 54.34
N GLY A 938 -14.07 18.69 53.93
CA GLY A 938 -14.05 18.20 52.55
C GLY A 938 -15.40 17.61 52.12
N LEU A 939 -15.80 17.89 50.87
CA LEU A 939 -17.03 17.33 50.27
C LEU A 939 -16.73 16.11 49.39
N GLU A 940 -15.48 15.93 48.99
CA GLU A 940 -15.04 14.79 48.20
C GLU A 940 -14.93 13.56 49.09
N ARG A 941 -15.37 12.42 48.56
CA ARG A 941 -15.39 11.12 49.23
C ARG A 941 -14.57 10.15 48.38
N GLY A 942 -13.26 10.18 48.60
CA GLY A 942 -12.29 9.38 47.85
C GLY A 942 -11.99 8.04 48.52
N THR A 943 -11.75 7.01 47.71
CA THR A 943 -11.17 5.74 48.16
C THR A 943 -9.84 5.49 47.46
N GLY A 944 -8.80 5.23 48.25
CA GLY A 944 -7.48 4.82 47.75
C GLY A 944 -7.46 3.36 47.34
N LEU A 945 -7.07 3.11 46.08
CA LEU A 945 -7.02 1.81 45.42
C LEU A 945 -5.70 1.62 44.68
N ARG A 946 -5.40 0.39 44.28
CA ARG A 946 -4.29 0.01 43.39
C ARG A 946 -4.64 -1.27 42.61
N PHE A 947 -4.11 -1.43 41.41
CA PHE A 947 -4.27 -2.65 40.63
C PHE A 947 -3.52 -3.84 41.25
N ASN A 948 -4.09 -5.03 41.13
CA ASN A 948 -3.38 -6.25 41.49
C ASN A 948 -2.18 -6.47 40.55
N GLY A 949 -0.98 -6.66 41.11
CA GLY A 949 0.28 -6.74 40.34
C GLY A 949 0.96 -5.39 40.07
N GLY A 950 0.44 -4.28 40.59
CA GLY A 950 1.07 -2.96 40.57
C GLY A 950 1.15 -2.32 41.97
N ASN A 951 2.11 -1.42 42.17
CA ASN A 951 2.28 -0.69 43.44
C ASN A 951 1.82 0.77 43.38
N ALA A 952 1.47 1.29 42.19
CA ALA A 952 1.02 2.67 42.02
C ALA A 952 -0.39 2.86 42.63
N PRO A 953 -0.54 3.64 43.71
CA PRO A 953 -1.86 3.95 44.25
C PRO A 953 -2.55 5.01 43.40
N PHE A 954 -3.88 4.96 43.39
CA PHE A 954 -4.74 6.00 42.85
C PHE A 954 -5.96 6.21 43.74
N VAL A 955 -6.56 7.39 43.70
CA VAL A 955 -7.78 7.71 44.44
C VAL A 955 -8.92 7.83 43.44
N VAL A 956 -10.07 7.26 43.78
CA VAL A 956 -11.31 7.42 43.03
C VAL A 956 -12.35 8.02 43.94
N ASP A 957 -12.94 9.12 43.48
CA ASP A 957 -13.97 9.85 44.21
C ASP A 957 -15.36 9.38 43.81
N SER A 958 -16.24 9.30 44.82
CA SER A 958 -17.69 9.25 44.63
C SER A 958 -18.24 10.64 44.28
N VAL A 959 -19.56 10.73 44.06
CA VAL A 959 -20.26 12.00 43.92
C VAL A 959 -19.99 12.87 45.15
N PRO A 960 -19.53 14.12 45.00
CA PRO A 960 -19.32 15.01 46.12
C PRO A 960 -20.63 15.30 46.85
N VAL A 961 -20.61 15.17 48.17
CA VAL A 961 -21.76 15.53 49.00
C VAL A 961 -21.99 17.03 48.96
N SER A 962 -23.23 17.46 49.13
CA SER A 962 -23.56 18.89 49.05
C SER A 962 -23.19 19.61 50.34
N ARG A 963 -22.71 20.85 50.20
CA ARG A 963 -22.42 21.72 51.34
C ARG A 963 -23.65 21.99 52.19
N ASP A 964 -24.79 22.17 51.52
CA ASP A 964 -26.05 22.62 52.10
C ASP A 964 -27.19 21.74 51.60
N GLY A 965 -28.13 21.42 52.49
CA GLY A 965 -29.32 20.62 52.19
C GLY A 965 -30.54 21.07 52.99
N MET A 966 -31.72 20.86 52.43
CA MET A 966 -33.01 21.07 53.09
C MET A 966 -33.49 19.75 53.70
N VAL A 967 -33.75 19.76 55.00
CA VAL A 967 -34.38 18.66 55.74
C VAL A 967 -35.88 18.94 55.81
N LEU A 968 -36.69 17.95 55.43
CA LEU A 968 -38.15 18.00 55.54
C LEU A 968 -38.63 16.73 56.21
N LYS A 969 -39.44 16.82 57.26
CA LYS A 969 -40.11 15.66 57.85
C LYS A 969 -41.57 15.94 58.10
N ALA A 970 -42.39 14.91 57.95
CA ALA A 970 -43.80 14.92 58.29
C ALA A 970 -44.17 13.55 58.88
N GLY A 971 -44.94 13.54 59.97
CA GLY A 971 -45.35 12.29 60.60
C GLY A 971 -46.66 12.40 61.33
N ALA A 972 -47.35 11.27 61.46
CA ALA A 972 -48.56 11.13 62.24
C ALA A 972 -48.34 10.05 63.30
N GLU A 973 -48.80 10.32 64.52
CA GLU A 973 -48.80 9.36 65.63
C GLU A 973 -50.24 9.20 66.15
N VAL A 974 -50.65 7.96 66.39
CA VAL A 974 -51.96 7.61 66.95
C VAL A 974 -51.73 6.84 68.24
N ALA A 975 -52.19 7.40 69.36
CA ALA A 975 -52.28 6.67 70.62
C ALA A 975 -53.50 5.72 70.55
N VAL A 976 -53.25 4.42 70.44
CA VAL A 976 -54.31 3.41 70.28
C VAL A 976 -55.03 3.17 71.61
N ASN A 977 -54.28 3.22 72.72
CA ASN A 977 -54.78 3.21 74.10
C ASN A 977 -53.70 3.83 75.02
N GLU A 978 -53.91 3.74 76.35
CA GLU A 978 -53.01 4.31 77.36
C GLU A 978 -51.57 3.75 77.32
N ASN A 979 -51.37 2.55 76.74
CA ASN A 979 -50.11 1.82 76.79
C ASN A 979 -49.44 1.62 75.41
N ALA A 980 -50.09 1.98 74.31
CA ALA A 980 -49.60 1.68 72.96
C ALA A 980 -49.83 2.84 71.97
N SER A 981 -48.77 3.23 71.24
CA SER A 981 -48.88 4.16 70.11
C SER A 981 -48.24 3.61 68.83
N LEU A 982 -48.84 4.01 67.71
CA LEU A 982 -48.37 3.71 66.35
C LEU A 982 -48.00 5.02 65.67
N SER A 983 -46.86 5.05 64.99
CA SER A 983 -46.41 6.21 64.23
C SER A 983 -46.04 5.85 62.80
N LEU A 984 -46.31 6.77 61.88
CA LEU A 984 -45.84 6.72 60.50
C LEU A 984 -45.19 8.06 60.18
N GLY A 985 -43.94 8.03 59.74
CA GLY A 985 -43.16 9.22 59.40
C GLY A 985 -42.57 9.12 58.01
N TYR A 986 -42.51 10.26 57.33
CA TYR A 986 -41.71 10.50 56.14
C TYR A 986 -40.60 11.52 56.48
N GLY A 987 -39.38 11.24 56.04
CA GLY A 987 -38.25 12.16 56.13
C GLY A 987 -37.56 12.31 54.79
N GLY A 988 -37.13 13.52 54.47
CA GLY A 988 -36.43 13.86 53.25
C GLY A 988 -35.23 14.77 53.53
N LEU A 989 -34.12 14.52 52.83
CA LEU A 989 -32.96 15.42 52.74
C LEU A 989 -32.73 15.72 51.25
N LEU A 990 -32.93 16.98 50.87
CA LEU A 990 -32.83 17.44 49.48
C LEU A 990 -31.67 18.41 49.36
N SER A 991 -30.72 18.09 48.49
CA SER A 991 -29.54 18.92 48.22
C SER A 991 -29.23 18.96 46.73
N GLN A 992 -28.20 19.69 46.32
CA GLN A 992 -27.85 19.85 44.91
C GLN A 992 -27.54 18.51 44.23
N ASN A 993 -26.79 17.64 44.90
CA ASN A 993 -26.30 16.37 44.33
C ASN A 993 -26.96 15.13 44.96
N HIS A 994 -27.64 15.25 46.10
CA HIS A 994 -28.26 14.12 46.81
C HIS A 994 -29.72 14.36 47.11
N GLN A 995 -30.53 13.32 46.90
CA GLN A 995 -31.93 13.26 47.29
C GLN A 995 -32.18 11.98 48.06
N ASP A 996 -32.46 12.15 49.35
CA ASP A 996 -32.64 11.05 50.27
C ASP A 996 -34.06 11.11 50.86
N ASN A 997 -34.75 9.97 50.87
CA ASN A 997 -36.10 9.82 51.35
C ASN A 997 -36.20 8.60 52.27
N SER A 998 -36.90 8.74 53.38
CA SER A 998 -37.15 7.66 54.33
C SER A 998 -38.62 7.61 54.73
N VAL A 999 -39.10 6.39 54.95
CA VAL A 999 -40.37 6.09 55.58
C VAL A 999 -40.07 5.24 56.81
N ASN A 1000 -40.61 5.64 57.94
CA ASN A 1000 -40.51 4.88 59.18
C ASN A 1000 -41.90 4.57 59.74
N ALA A 1001 -42.04 3.38 60.30
CA ALA A 1001 -43.22 2.98 61.05
C ALA A 1001 -42.77 2.55 62.45
N GLY A 1002 -43.25 3.25 63.47
CA GLY A 1002 -42.86 3.02 64.86
C GLY A 1002 -44.00 2.42 65.67
N PHE A 1003 -43.65 1.53 66.58
CA PHE A 1003 -44.52 1.06 67.65
C PHE A 1003 -43.86 1.31 69.00
N THR A 1004 -44.60 1.93 69.91
CA THR A 1004 -44.15 2.21 71.27
C THR A 1004 -45.07 1.50 72.25
N TRP A 1005 -44.49 0.73 73.17
CA TRP A 1005 -45.19 0.09 74.27
C TRP A 1005 -44.70 0.68 75.59
N ARG A 1006 -45.64 1.19 76.40
CA ARG A 1006 -45.42 1.69 77.76
C ARG A 1006 -45.89 0.62 78.77
N PHE A 1007 -45.10 0.30 79.78
CA PHE A 1007 -45.43 -0.73 80.77
C PHE A 1007 -45.17 -0.25 82.19
#